data_AF-A0A927TN09-F1
#
_entry.id   AF-A0A927TN09-F1
#
_cell.length_a   1.000
_cell.length_b   1.000
_cell.length_c   1.000
_cell.angle_alpha   90.00
_cell.angle_beta   90.00
_cell.angle_gamma   90.00
#
_symmetry.space_group_name_H-M   'P 1'
#
loop_
_entity.id
_entity.type
_entity.pdbx_description
1 polymer ?
#
loop_
_entity_poly.entity_id
_entity_poly.type
_entity_poly.pdbx_seq_one_letter_code
_entity_poly.pdbx_strand_id
1 'polypeptide(L)'
;MAIKIVLDPGHGGENHGLEYDGFLEKEMNHTVAGEIKKELEKYEEVEVYITNPECGDMSLKQRAEYAKSVEADVLISLHFNMSDAHRMFGSEVWVPSAGENHAWMHSFGDIFLEELSAKGFMNKGVKTRLNGKGTDYYGIIRESTALGIPSLLVEHCYADAQADAAYLKKEGSLQELAVSDATAIAKFYGLRSESLGVDYSTYVKNAYPVPESVMGPDETAPEDVQLYYVSDANGEGEKTVTFLLQARETQSRLCYYEYSLDDGASWSDLYAWEDGKDRVIFEAKQLPEDARVTAKVYNGYFEGAQSNVLAFQLTHPAVEEEGEAEQDRMEEMPTGEILTQAYRLKGIGWGIVVCAVPAVVILLVLYIRHLKTKKRERRQAFLQAFSDRENGIQARLHKRKKQLWGPAVMGIFLCVLVGVILIHAGDELLYHKDLSQPETAEETSKRKENGEEPETVQAFHEQTGTPVYQGNRQFEMSQAQAQMYLEQTSVGPDTETVYDIQRGYLRVNSLSGVERNSYDMERITEQNGYKYYTDEAGNILSEAGVDVSQFQGDIDWEMLKQSGISFAMLRAGFRGYGSGKLMKDEKFEENVKAASAQGIKIGVYFFSAAVDEEEAVEEADYVAGLLQGHDIQMPVVIDTEAIYYDDARTDDLTPSQLTAIIRAFCGRIREYGYTPMIYANAKRLTCVLHLEELSDIEVWYADYQEKPIYPYAYRMWQYTEHGNAPGIEAEVDLNVYFRGNY
;
A
#
# COMPACT_ATOMS: atom_id res chain seq x y z
N MET A 1 14.00 5.71 19.99
CA MET A 1 13.17 4.78 20.79
C MET A 1 13.35 3.41 20.18
N ALA A 2 13.42 2.34 20.99
CA ALA A 2 13.61 1.00 20.44
C ALA A 2 12.38 0.54 19.66
N ILE A 3 12.60 -0.09 18.50
CA ILE A 3 11.55 -0.72 17.69
C ILE A 3 11.05 -1.97 18.40
N LYS A 4 9.73 -2.09 18.60
CA LYS A 4 9.07 -3.18 19.30
C LYS A 4 8.39 -4.13 18.31
N ILE A 5 8.94 -5.33 18.16
CA ILE A 5 8.46 -6.35 17.22
C ILE A 5 7.74 -7.45 17.99
N VAL A 6 6.53 -7.79 17.58
CA VAL A 6 5.80 -8.95 18.09
C VAL A 6 5.81 -10.06 17.05
N LEU A 7 6.38 -11.20 17.42
CA LEU A 7 6.32 -12.44 16.65
C LEU A 7 5.13 -13.26 17.14
N ASP A 8 4.29 -13.66 16.21
CA ASP A 8 3.14 -14.52 16.47
C ASP A 8 3.38 -15.90 15.83
N PRO A 9 3.67 -16.95 16.62
CA PRO A 9 3.88 -18.30 16.09
C PRO A 9 2.62 -18.96 15.49
N GLY A 10 1.51 -18.22 15.35
CA GLY A 10 0.27 -18.71 14.74
C GLY A 10 -0.46 -19.74 15.60
N HIS A 11 -0.13 -21.02 15.45
CA HIS A 11 -0.82 -22.14 16.08
C HIS A 11 -0.45 -22.31 17.57
N GLY A 12 -1.13 -23.20 18.29
CA GLY A 12 -0.96 -23.38 19.73
C GLY A 12 -2.07 -24.20 20.38
N GLY A 13 -1.75 -24.87 21.49
CA GLY A 13 -2.69 -25.74 22.21
C GLY A 13 -3.20 -26.89 21.32
N GLU A 14 -4.53 -27.04 21.25
CA GLU A 14 -5.18 -28.05 20.40
C GLU A 14 -5.13 -27.72 18.90
N ASN A 15 -4.82 -26.48 18.54
CA ASN A 15 -4.65 -26.09 17.14
C ASN A 15 -3.21 -26.42 16.70
N HIS A 16 -3.08 -27.50 15.95
CA HIS A 16 -1.78 -28.03 15.48
C HIS A 16 -1.22 -27.28 14.25
N GLY A 17 -2.10 -26.68 13.45
CA GLY A 17 -1.76 -26.26 12.09
C GLY A 17 -1.63 -27.47 11.17
N LEU A 18 -0.72 -27.41 10.21
CA LEU A 18 -0.33 -28.57 9.39
C LEU A 18 0.30 -29.67 10.27
N GLU A 19 0.00 -30.92 9.91
CA GLU A 19 0.63 -32.13 10.46
C GLU A 19 0.89 -33.12 9.31
N TYR A 20 2.12 -33.17 8.80
CA TYR A 20 2.48 -33.96 7.62
C TYR A 20 3.95 -34.40 7.64
N ASP A 21 4.21 -35.67 7.32
CA ASP A 21 5.57 -36.25 7.20
C ASP A 21 6.53 -35.92 8.38
N GLY A 22 5.97 -35.86 9.61
CA GLY A 22 6.72 -35.52 10.82
C GLY A 22 6.92 -34.02 11.07
N PHE A 23 6.43 -33.16 10.18
CA PHE A 23 6.32 -31.71 10.40
C PHE A 23 5.03 -31.38 11.14
N LEU A 24 5.16 -30.59 12.20
CA LEU A 24 4.05 -30.09 13.01
C LEU A 24 4.17 -28.57 13.10
N GLU A 25 3.24 -27.85 12.47
CA GLU A 25 3.37 -26.40 12.22
C GLU A 25 3.65 -25.60 13.49
N LYS A 26 2.85 -25.84 14.55
CA LYS A 26 3.02 -25.12 15.81
C LYS A 26 4.43 -25.25 16.38
N GLU A 27 5.09 -26.40 16.24
CA GLU A 27 6.45 -26.59 16.76
C GLU A 27 7.48 -25.87 15.88
N MET A 28 7.31 -25.92 14.56
CA MET A 28 8.18 -25.21 13.63
C MET A 28 8.07 -23.70 13.80
N ASN A 29 6.85 -23.15 13.86
CA ASN A 29 6.60 -21.72 14.05
C ASN A 29 7.20 -21.22 15.37
N HIS A 30 7.04 -21.97 16.46
CA HIS A 30 7.63 -21.61 17.75
C HIS A 30 9.16 -21.64 17.72
N THR A 31 9.75 -22.61 17.02
CA THR A 31 11.20 -22.69 16.82
C THR A 31 11.70 -21.47 16.04
N VAL A 32 11.09 -21.19 14.89
CA VAL A 32 11.46 -20.04 14.05
C VAL A 32 11.30 -18.72 14.83
N ALA A 33 10.18 -18.49 15.52
CA ALA A 33 9.97 -17.29 16.32
C ALA A 33 11.05 -17.10 17.41
N GLY A 34 11.43 -18.19 18.10
CA GLY A 34 12.48 -18.16 19.11
C GLY A 34 13.85 -17.80 18.52
N GLU A 35 14.15 -18.29 17.33
CA GLU A 35 15.42 -18.01 16.64
C GLU A 35 15.44 -16.61 16.00
N ILE A 36 14.32 -16.11 15.46
CA ILE A 36 14.20 -14.71 14.99
C ILE A 36 14.49 -13.77 16.16
N LYS A 37 13.88 -14.02 17.33
CA LYS A 37 14.11 -13.21 18.53
C LYS A 37 15.59 -13.16 18.90
N LYS A 38 16.28 -14.31 18.94
CA LYS A 38 17.72 -14.36 19.24
C LYS A 38 18.57 -13.62 18.22
N GLU A 39 18.20 -13.67 16.93
CA GLU A 39 18.93 -12.98 15.88
C GLU A 39 18.73 -11.46 15.96
N LEU A 40 17.48 -11.02 16.13
CA LEU A 40 17.13 -9.60 16.24
C LEU A 40 17.68 -8.92 17.50
N GLU A 41 17.85 -9.65 18.61
CA GLU A 41 18.49 -9.14 19.83
C GLU A 41 19.98 -8.81 19.66
N LYS A 42 20.58 -9.11 18.50
CA LYS A 42 21.92 -8.67 18.11
C LYS A 42 21.94 -7.28 17.45
N TYR A 43 20.78 -6.74 17.08
CA TYR A 43 20.64 -5.41 16.50
C TYR A 43 20.44 -4.35 17.58
N GLU A 44 20.85 -3.14 17.26
CA GLU A 44 20.71 -1.97 18.13
C GLU A 44 19.27 -1.47 18.15
N GLU A 45 18.81 -0.99 19.31
CA GLU A 45 17.49 -0.37 19.49
C GLU A 45 16.29 -1.25 19.07
N VAL A 46 16.32 -2.54 19.41
CA VAL A 46 15.22 -3.48 19.16
C VAL A 46 14.75 -4.19 20.42
N GLU A 47 13.43 -4.30 20.59
CA GLU A 47 12.78 -5.16 21.57
C GLU A 47 11.88 -6.17 20.87
N VAL A 48 12.06 -7.46 21.15
CA VAL A 48 11.28 -8.54 20.52
C VAL A 48 10.41 -9.26 21.53
N TYR A 49 9.14 -9.44 21.19
CA TYR A 49 8.14 -10.13 21.99
C TYR A 49 7.58 -11.31 21.20
N ILE A 50 7.17 -12.39 21.88
CA ILE A 50 6.53 -13.55 21.24
C ILE A 50 5.15 -13.72 21.86
N THR A 51 4.11 -13.87 21.03
CA THR A 51 2.78 -14.24 21.52
C THR A 51 2.79 -15.70 21.99
N ASN A 52 2.03 -16.00 23.05
CA ASN A 52 1.81 -17.38 23.49
C ASN A 52 3.10 -18.24 23.67
N PRO A 53 4.16 -17.79 24.35
CA PRO A 53 5.47 -18.48 24.35
C PRO A 53 5.45 -19.93 24.84
N GLU A 54 4.43 -20.32 25.61
CA GLU A 54 4.24 -21.69 26.12
C GLU A 54 3.47 -22.61 25.16
N CYS A 55 3.15 -22.16 23.94
CA CYS A 55 2.40 -22.91 22.93
C CYS A 55 1.03 -23.42 23.45
N GLY A 56 0.35 -22.60 24.26
CA GLY A 56 -0.98 -22.88 24.81
C GLY A 56 -2.13 -22.41 23.91
N ASP A 57 -3.36 -22.46 24.42
CA ASP A 57 -4.51 -21.87 23.72
C ASP A 57 -4.52 -20.34 23.87
N MET A 58 -4.51 -19.62 22.75
CA MET A 58 -4.62 -18.17 22.70
C MET A 58 -5.40 -17.74 21.45
N SER A 59 -6.50 -17.01 21.63
CA SER A 59 -7.31 -16.53 20.52
C SER A 59 -6.60 -15.43 19.71
N LEU A 60 -6.96 -15.28 18.43
CA LEU A 60 -6.43 -14.23 17.54
C LEU A 60 -6.61 -12.83 18.14
N LYS A 61 -7.75 -12.58 18.78
CA LYS A 61 -8.02 -11.33 19.48
C LYS A 61 -7.06 -11.09 20.65
N GLN A 62 -6.82 -12.11 21.48
CA GLN A 62 -5.87 -11.98 22.59
C GLN A 62 -4.45 -11.71 22.11
N ARG A 63 -4.05 -12.32 20.97
CA ARG A 63 -2.73 -12.11 20.35
C ARG A 63 -2.55 -10.65 19.93
N ALA A 64 -3.55 -10.08 19.26
CA ALA A 64 -3.56 -8.66 18.88
C ALA A 64 -3.62 -7.73 20.12
N GLU A 65 -4.43 -8.05 21.13
CA GLU A 65 -4.48 -7.28 22.40
C GLU A 65 -3.15 -7.31 23.15
N TYR A 66 -2.41 -8.43 23.11
CA TYR A 66 -1.06 -8.52 23.66
C TYR A 66 -0.09 -7.59 22.93
N ALA A 67 -0.12 -7.58 21.59
CA ALA A 67 0.71 -6.67 20.79
C ALA A 67 0.39 -5.20 21.08
N LYS A 68 -0.89 -4.83 21.24
CA LYS A 68 -1.26 -3.48 21.67
C LYS A 68 -0.69 -3.14 23.05
N SER A 69 -0.72 -4.10 23.99
CA SER A 69 -0.30 -3.88 25.38
C SER A 69 1.18 -3.61 25.56
N VAL A 70 2.01 -4.06 24.61
CA VAL A 70 3.45 -3.75 24.56
C VAL A 70 3.77 -2.57 23.65
N GLU A 71 2.76 -1.97 23.01
CA GLU A 71 2.89 -0.89 22.01
C GLU A 71 3.73 -1.33 20.82
N ALA A 72 3.42 -2.50 20.25
CA ALA A 72 4.15 -3.05 19.12
C ALA A 72 4.10 -2.15 17.88
N ASP A 73 5.25 -1.95 17.23
CA ASP A 73 5.35 -1.29 15.92
C ASP A 73 4.88 -2.21 14.78
N VAL A 74 5.03 -3.53 14.96
CA VAL A 74 4.50 -4.54 14.03
C VAL A 74 4.23 -5.87 14.73
N LEU A 75 3.21 -6.59 14.23
CA LEU A 75 2.97 -8.00 14.51
C LEU A 75 3.25 -8.85 13.25
N ILE A 76 4.09 -9.86 13.37
CA ILE A 76 4.46 -10.77 12.28
C ILE A 76 3.99 -12.17 12.63
N SER A 77 3.01 -12.70 11.89
CA SER A 77 2.48 -14.05 12.08
C SER A 77 3.22 -15.05 11.19
N LEU A 78 3.71 -16.14 11.77
CA LEU A 78 4.57 -17.11 11.10
C LEU A 78 3.80 -18.40 10.83
N HIS A 79 3.87 -18.89 9.59
CA HIS A 79 3.17 -20.08 9.13
C HIS A 79 3.97 -20.88 8.10
N PHE A 80 3.57 -22.13 7.92
CA PHE A 80 4.02 -22.98 6.82
C PHE A 80 2.80 -23.54 6.08
N ASN A 81 2.94 -23.68 4.77
CA ASN A 81 1.84 -24.07 3.91
C ASN A 81 1.69 -25.59 3.78
N MET A 82 0.48 -25.99 3.37
CA MET A 82 0.16 -27.31 2.83
C MET A 82 -0.87 -27.15 1.70
N SER A 83 -0.75 -27.95 0.63
CA SER A 83 -1.68 -27.94 -0.50
C SER A 83 -2.49 -29.24 -0.59
N ASP A 84 -3.76 -29.17 -0.99
CA ASP A 84 -4.64 -30.36 -1.09
C ASP A 84 -4.08 -31.46 -2.00
N ALA A 85 -3.35 -31.06 -3.05
CA ALA A 85 -2.74 -31.96 -4.03
C ALA A 85 -1.24 -32.23 -3.79
N HIS A 86 -0.67 -31.72 -2.68
CA HIS A 86 0.73 -31.90 -2.29
C HIS A 86 1.77 -31.54 -3.38
N ARG A 87 1.46 -30.52 -4.20
CA ARG A 87 2.26 -30.14 -5.38
C ARG A 87 2.62 -28.67 -5.50
N MET A 88 2.01 -27.79 -4.71
CA MET A 88 2.37 -26.37 -4.69
C MET A 88 3.61 -26.15 -3.83
N PHE A 89 4.45 -25.19 -4.19
CA PHE A 89 5.68 -24.87 -3.48
C PHE A 89 6.01 -23.38 -3.60
N GLY A 90 6.86 -22.85 -2.71
CA GLY A 90 7.23 -21.46 -2.62
C GLY A 90 6.65 -20.72 -1.40
N SER A 91 6.98 -19.44 -1.31
CA SER A 91 6.64 -18.56 -0.19
C SER A 91 5.61 -17.51 -0.60
N GLU A 92 4.77 -17.10 0.33
CA GLU A 92 3.82 -16.00 0.15
C GLU A 92 3.68 -15.18 1.43
N VAL A 93 3.33 -13.91 1.29
CA VAL A 93 3.05 -13.02 2.42
C VAL A 93 1.64 -12.46 2.28
N TRP A 94 0.86 -12.51 3.34
CA TRP A 94 -0.48 -11.94 3.38
C TRP A 94 -0.49 -10.65 4.19
N VAL A 95 -1.10 -9.61 3.62
CA VAL A 95 -1.11 -8.26 4.19
C VAL A 95 -2.54 -7.73 4.32
N PRO A 96 -2.77 -6.64 5.08
CA PRO A 96 -4.07 -5.98 5.15
C PRO A 96 -4.54 -5.58 3.76
N SER A 97 -5.84 -5.66 3.52
CA SER A 97 -6.45 -5.36 2.21
C SER A 97 -6.62 -3.87 1.92
N ALA A 98 -6.44 -2.96 2.90
CA ALA A 98 -6.70 -1.54 2.71
C ALA A 98 -5.81 -0.64 3.56
N GLY A 99 -5.84 0.66 3.23
CA GLY A 99 -5.25 1.74 4.02
C GLY A 99 -3.72 1.73 4.04
N GLU A 100 -3.14 2.56 4.92
CA GLU A 100 -1.68 2.71 5.01
C GLU A 100 -0.97 1.39 5.36
N ASN A 101 -1.63 0.54 6.15
CA ASN A 101 -1.08 -0.75 6.53
C ASN A 101 -0.94 -1.71 5.34
N HIS A 102 -1.81 -1.63 4.33
CA HIS A 102 -1.63 -2.38 3.08
C HIS A 102 -0.31 -2.00 2.42
N ALA A 103 -0.12 -0.72 2.11
CA ALA A 103 1.07 -0.22 1.42
C ALA A 103 2.36 -0.55 2.17
N TRP A 104 2.36 -0.35 3.50
CA TRP A 104 3.55 -0.57 4.31
C TRP A 104 3.88 -2.05 4.46
N MET A 105 2.88 -2.90 4.71
CA MET A 105 3.10 -4.35 4.82
C MET A 105 3.39 -4.98 3.47
N HIS A 106 2.95 -4.39 2.35
CA HIS A 106 3.35 -4.84 1.02
C HIS A 106 4.84 -4.63 0.76
N SER A 107 5.36 -3.45 1.11
CA SER A 107 6.80 -3.18 1.12
C SER A 107 7.56 -4.17 2.00
N PHE A 108 7.02 -4.47 3.18
CA PHE A 108 7.65 -5.39 4.11
C PHE A 108 7.66 -6.83 3.57
N GLY A 109 6.53 -7.28 3.04
CA GLY A 109 6.36 -8.61 2.47
C GLY A 109 7.30 -8.87 1.30
N ASP A 110 7.57 -7.87 0.45
CA ASP A 110 8.56 -8.01 -0.62
C ASP A 110 9.94 -8.38 -0.08
N ILE A 111 10.39 -7.71 0.99
CA ILE A 111 11.72 -7.95 1.58
C ILE A 111 11.78 -9.37 2.16
N PHE A 112 10.72 -9.83 2.84
CA PHE A 112 10.62 -11.22 3.29
C PHE A 112 10.74 -12.19 2.11
N LEU A 113 9.98 -11.95 1.05
CA LEU A 113 9.97 -12.81 -0.12
C LEU A 113 11.30 -12.78 -0.88
N GLU A 114 12.01 -11.66 -0.91
CA GLU A 114 13.38 -11.57 -1.44
C GLU A 114 14.35 -12.47 -0.65
N GLU A 115 14.31 -12.40 0.69
CA GLU A 115 15.16 -13.23 1.57
C GLU A 115 14.84 -14.72 1.43
N LEU A 116 13.56 -15.09 1.36
CA LEU A 116 13.13 -16.47 1.15
C LEU A 116 13.47 -16.96 -0.26
N SER A 117 13.33 -16.11 -1.28
CA SER A 117 13.72 -16.45 -2.65
C SER A 117 15.21 -16.73 -2.78
N ALA A 118 16.05 -16.02 -2.03
CA ALA A 118 17.48 -16.29 -1.96
C ALA A 118 17.82 -17.68 -1.36
N LYS A 119 16.88 -18.31 -0.66
CA LYS A 119 16.99 -19.72 -0.18
C LYS A 119 16.51 -20.75 -1.21
N GLY A 120 16.00 -20.30 -2.34
CA GLY A 120 15.50 -21.14 -3.43
C GLY A 120 13.98 -21.38 -3.37
N PHE A 121 13.26 -20.73 -2.45
CA PHE A 121 11.80 -20.77 -2.47
C PHE A 121 11.27 -19.92 -3.61
N MET A 122 10.24 -20.42 -4.26
CA MET A 122 9.60 -19.64 -5.31
C MET A 122 8.80 -18.47 -4.72
N ASN A 123 8.96 -17.27 -5.28
CA ASN A 123 8.21 -16.10 -4.86
C ASN A 123 6.78 -16.13 -5.41
N LYS A 124 5.78 -16.40 -4.55
CA LYS A 124 4.36 -16.34 -4.95
C LYS A 124 3.74 -14.96 -4.79
N GLY A 125 4.50 -13.99 -4.29
CA GLY A 125 4.09 -12.59 -4.13
C GLY A 125 3.46 -12.26 -2.79
N VAL A 126 3.35 -10.95 -2.56
CA VAL A 126 2.56 -10.38 -1.46
C VAL A 126 1.09 -10.30 -1.89
N LYS A 127 0.19 -10.67 -0.99
CA LYS A 127 -1.20 -10.97 -1.32
C LYS A 127 -2.19 -10.43 -0.32
N THR A 128 -3.43 -10.32 -0.77
CA THR A 128 -4.58 -10.01 0.07
C THR A 128 -5.64 -11.09 -0.10
N ARG A 129 -6.44 -11.31 0.94
CA ARG A 129 -7.55 -12.26 0.88
C ARG A 129 -8.72 -11.76 1.70
N LEU A 130 -9.90 -11.78 1.10
CA LEU A 130 -11.13 -11.34 1.75
C LEU A 130 -11.97 -12.55 2.20
N ASN A 131 -12.66 -12.39 3.33
CA ASN A 131 -13.72 -13.31 3.73
C ASN A 131 -15.07 -12.93 3.07
N GLY A 132 -16.10 -13.74 3.28
CA GLY A 132 -17.44 -13.49 2.71
C GLY A 132 -18.16 -12.20 3.16
N LYS A 133 -17.55 -11.38 4.03
CA LYS A 133 -18.01 -10.05 4.44
C LYS A 133 -17.21 -8.91 3.80
N GLY A 134 -16.24 -9.20 2.94
CA GLY A 134 -15.38 -8.20 2.29
C GLY A 134 -14.33 -7.57 3.21
N THR A 135 -13.98 -8.22 4.34
CA THR A 135 -12.84 -7.82 5.19
C THR A 135 -11.75 -8.87 5.12
N ASP A 136 -10.56 -8.57 5.66
CA ASP A 136 -9.44 -9.52 5.71
C ASP A 136 -9.86 -10.92 6.22
N TYR A 137 -9.45 -11.93 5.46
CA TYR A 137 -9.70 -13.34 5.73
C TYR A 137 -8.96 -13.79 6.99
N TYR A 138 -7.65 -13.54 7.02
CA TYR A 138 -6.79 -13.89 8.15
C TYR A 138 -7.19 -13.10 9.37
N GLY A 139 -7.64 -13.82 10.40
CA GLY A 139 -8.19 -13.19 11.59
C GLY A 139 -7.15 -12.39 12.36
N ILE A 140 -5.88 -12.81 12.38
CA ILE A 140 -4.83 -12.06 13.07
C ILE A 140 -4.61 -10.68 12.44
N ILE A 141 -4.58 -10.59 11.11
CA ILE A 141 -4.49 -9.32 10.37
C ILE A 141 -5.68 -8.43 10.71
N ARG A 142 -6.90 -9.00 10.64
CA ARG A 142 -8.13 -8.27 10.94
C ARG A 142 -8.20 -7.73 12.38
N GLU A 143 -7.82 -8.53 13.38
CA GLU A 143 -7.84 -8.09 14.79
C GLU A 143 -6.74 -7.06 15.08
N SER A 144 -5.57 -7.18 14.45
CA SER A 144 -4.48 -6.19 14.55
C SER A 144 -4.84 -4.86 13.90
N THR A 145 -5.41 -4.88 12.68
CA THR A 145 -5.91 -3.69 11.99
C THR A 145 -6.95 -2.96 12.83
N ALA A 146 -7.85 -3.68 13.51
CA ALA A 146 -8.85 -3.10 14.40
C ALA A 146 -8.28 -2.42 15.66
N LEU A 147 -6.99 -2.62 15.96
CA LEU A 147 -6.26 -2.00 17.07
C LEU A 147 -5.20 -0.97 16.58
N GLY A 148 -5.18 -0.69 15.28
CA GLY A 148 -4.19 0.19 14.65
C GLY A 148 -2.79 -0.41 14.61
N ILE A 149 -2.66 -1.75 14.65
CA ILE A 149 -1.36 -2.43 14.66
C ILE A 149 -1.06 -2.95 13.24
N PRO A 150 0.02 -2.47 12.60
CA PRO A 150 0.51 -3.02 11.35
C PRO A 150 0.86 -4.50 11.52
N SER A 151 0.39 -5.35 10.60
CA SER A 151 0.66 -6.78 10.69
C SER A 151 0.67 -7.47 9.33
N LEU A 152 1.47 -8.52 9.23
CA LEU A 152 1.52 -9.41 8.07
C LEU A 152 1.61 -10.87 8.53
N LEU A 153 1.31 -11.78 7.62
CA LEU A 153 1.44 -13.21 7.81
C LEU A 153 2.41 -13.77 6.76
N VAL A 154 3.47 -14.44 7.20
CA VAL A 154 4.47 -15.08 6.34
C VAL A 154 4.18 -16.57 6.25
N GLU A 155 3.91 -17.04 5.04
CA GLU A 155 3.87 -18.46 4.70
C GLU A 155 5.24 -18.83 4.09
N HIS A 156 6.10 -19.47 4.89
CA HIS A 156 7.52 -19.65 4.53
C HIS A 156 7.72 -20.57 3.34
N CYS A 157 7.09 -21.75 3.35
CA CYS A 157 7.17 -22.74 2.27
C CYS A 157 6.15 -23.87 2.50
N TYR A 158 6.05 -24.80 1.55
CA TYR A 158 5.12 -25.93 1.61
C TYR A 158 5.78 -27.16 2.24
N ALA A 159 5.26 -27.62 3.38
CA ALA A 159 5.84 -28.78 4.09
C ALA A 159 5.55 -30.13 3.41
N ASP A 160 4.59 -30.15 2.48
CA ASP A 160 4.05 -31.35 1.82
C ASP A 160 4.53 -31.55 0.38
N ALA A 161 5.10 -30.53 -0.25
CA ALA A 161 5.65 -30.62 -1.59
C ALA A 161 7.15 -30.94 -1.57
N GLN A 162 7.57 -31.90 -2.40
CA GLN A 162 8.96 -32.35 -2.43
C GLN A 162 9.97 -31.23 -2.69
N ALA A 163 9.60 -30.23 -3.51
CA ALA A 163 10.44 -29.09 -3.85
C ALA A 163 10.90 -28.30 -2.62
N ASP A 164 10.02 -28.11 -1.64
CA ASP A 164 10.28 -27.31 -0.42
C ASP A 164 10.62 -28.18 0.78
N ALA A 165 9.94 -29.33 0.94
CA ALA A 165 10.13 -30.25 2.07
C ALA A 165 11.58 -30.75 2.15
N ALA A 166 12.28 -30.85 1.02
CA ALA A 166 13.71 -31.19 0.98
C ALA A 166 14.59 -30.15 1.70
N TYR A 167 14.20 -28.86 1.70
CA TYR A 167 14.88 -27.83 2.48
C TYR A 167 14.63 -28.01 3.98
N LEU A 168 13.37 -28.23 4.38
CA LEU A 168 12.98 -28.36 5.79
C LEU A 168 13.65 -29.55 6.49
N LYS A 169 13.95 -30.63 5.75
CA LYS A 169 14.63 -31.82 6.28
C LYS A 169 16.11 -31.60 6.62
N LYS A 170 16.72 -30.49 6.19
CA LYS A 170 18.13 -30.19 6.50
C LYS A 170 18.28 -29.78 7.97
N GLU A 171 19.36 -30.23 8.60
CA GLU A 171 19.70 -29.78 9.96
C GLU A 171 19.95 -28.27 9.95
N GLY A 172 19.32 -27.54 10.88
CA GLY A 172 19.44 -26.09 10.99
C GLY A 172 18.60 -25.27 9.99
N SER A 173 17.78 -25.90 9.16
CA SER A 173 16.93 -25.22 8.16
C SER A 173 16.04 -24.13 8.77
N LEU A 174 15.39 -24.41 9.91
CA LEU A 174 14.54 -23.44 10.61
C LEU A 174 15.34 -22.25 11.18
N GLN A 175 16.61 -22.46 11.58
CA GLN A 175 17.50 -21.37 11.99
C GLN A 175 17.82 -20.47 10.80
N GLU A 176 18.11 -21.06 9.64
CA GLU A 176 18.43 -20.29 8.44
C GLU A 176 17.24 -19.45 7.98
N LEU A 177 16.01 -19.98 8.06
CA LEU A 177 14.78 -19.22 7.82
C LEU A 177 14.65 -18.07 8.81
N ALA A 178 14.85 -18.32 10.10
CA ALA A 178 14.78 -17.29 11.12
C ALA A 178 15.80 -16.16 10.92
N VAL A 179 17.00 -16.47 10.41
CA VAL A 179 18.01 -15.45 10.05
C VAL A 179 17.56 -14.63 8.84
N SER A 180 16.95 -15.26 7.83
CA SER A 180 16.36 -14.57 6.67
C SER A 180 15.25 -13.61 7.12
N ASP A 181 14.35 -14.06 7.98
CA ASP A 181 13.28 -13.23 8.53
C ASP A 181 13.82 -12.06 9.37
N ALA A 182 14.77 -12.31 10.26
CA ALA A 182 15.42 -11.26 11.04
C ALA A 182 16.14 -10.25 10.15
N THR A 183 16.74 -10.70 9.04
CA THR A 183 17.37 -9.82 8.04
C THR A 183 16.32 -8.98 7.30
N ALA A 184 15.18 -9.55 6.92
CA ALA A 184 14.09 -8.80 6.30
C ALA A 184 13.55 -7.71 7.24
N ILE A 185 13.33 -8.06 8.51
CA ILE A 185 12.94 -7.13 9.56
C ILE A 185 13.98 -6.02 9.75
N ALA A 186 15.27 -6.38 9.80
CA ALA A 186 16.36 -5.42 9.94
C ALA A 186 16.47 -4.45 8.76
N LYS A 187 16.34 -4.96 7.52
CA LYS A 187 16.29 -4.14 6.30
C LYS A 187 15.13 -3.16 6.33
N PHE A 188 13.95 -3.64 6.68
CA PHE A 188 12.73 -2.82 6.65
C PHE A 188 12.77 -1.64 7.64
N TYR A 189 13.26 -1.88 8.84
CA TYR A 189 13.41 -0.89 9.91
C TYR A 189 14.76 -0.14 9.90
N GLY A 190 15.63 -0.42 8.93
CA GLY A 190 16.93 0.24 8.81
C GLY A 190 17.87 -0.03 9.98
N LEU A 191 17.78 -1.21 10.60
CA LEU A 191 18.51 -1.57 11.81
C LEU A 191 20.00 -1.76 11.55
N ARG A 192 20.79 -1.57 12.60
CA ARG A 192 22.25 -1.71 12.60
C ARG A 192 22.70 -2.76 13.61
N SER A 193 23.80 -3.43 13.32
CA SER A 193 24.45 -4.32 14.27
C SER A 193 25.97 -4.30 14.06
N GLU A 194 26.69 -3.73 15.02
CA GLU A 194 28.15 -3.83 15.06
C GLU A 194 28.62 -5.30 15.11
N SER A 195 27.91 -6.15 15.86
CA SER A 195 28.32 -7.55 16.06
C SER A 195 28.20 -8.41 14.81
N LEU A 196 27.21 -8.10 13.96
CA LEU A 196 27.01 -8.75 12.67
C LEU A 196 27.74 -8.03 11.52
N GLY A 197 28.23 -6.81 11.75
CA GLY A 197 28.92 -6.01 10.74
C GLY A 197 28.00 -5.49 9.63
N VAL A 198 26.73 -5.22 9.95
CA VAL A 198 25.71 -4.77 9.00
C VAL A 198 25.08 -3.45 9.42
N ASP A 199 24.73 -2.63 8.43
CA ASP A 199 24.02 -1.37 8.58
C ASP A 199 23.00 -1.24 7.45
N TYR A 200 21.71 -1.30 7.80
CA TYR A 200 20.62 -1.17 6.84
C TYR A 200 19.95 0.20 6.84
N SER A 201 20.52 1.20 7.51
CA SER A 201 19.93 2.56 7.59
C SER A 201 19.71 3.23 6.23
N THR A 202 20.46 2.82 5.21
CA THR A 202 20.35 3.30 3.82
C THR A 202 19.68 2.30 2.88
N TYR A 203 19.10 1.21 3.41
CA TYR A 203 18.38 0.24 2.61
C TYR A 203 17.16 0.89 1.95
N VAL A 204 17.09 0.76 0.63
CA VAL A 204 16.01 1.33 -0.19
C VAL A 204 14.92 0.27 -0.35
N LYS A 205 13.74 0.53 0.20
CA LYS A 205 12.57 -0.36 0.10
C LYS A 205 11.59 0.10 -0.97
N ASN A 206 10.79 -0.82 -1.50
CA ASN A 206 9.68 -0.45 -2.39
C ASN A 206 8.64 0.37 -1.63
N ALA A 207 8.21 1.49 -2.19
CA ALA A 207 7.04 2.18 -1.70
C ALA A 207 5.83 1.77 -2.56
N TYR A 208 4.70 1.60 -1.88
CA TYR A 208 3.43 1.29 -2.53
C TYR A 208 2.46 2.43 -2.27
N PRO A 209 1.63 2.80 -3.27
CA PRO A 209 0.56 3.75 -3.02
C PRO A 209 -0.45 3.17 -2.03
N VAL A 210 -1.05 4.03 -1.22
CA VAL A 210 -2.18 3.63 -0.38
C VAL A 210 -3.36 3.30 -1.30
N PRO A 211 -3.97 2.11 -1.20
CA PRO A 211 -5.07 1.76 -2.08
C PRO A 211 -6.31 2.59 -1.73
N GLU A 212 -7.02 3.08 -2.75
CA GLU A 212 -8.26 3.86 -2.57
C GLU A 212 -9.43 3.03 -2.06
N SER A 213 -9.34 1.71 -2.17
CA SER A 213 -10.38 0.78 -1.78
C SER A 213 -9.79 -0.53 -1.28
N VAL A 214 -10.67 -1.40 -0.78
CA VAL A 214 -10.28 -2.75 -0.34
C VAL A 214 -9.76 -3.55 -1.54
N MET A 215 -8.51 -3.99 -1.44
CA MET A 215 -7.86 -4.87 -2.40
C MET A 215 -8.29 -6.31 -2.19
N GLY A 216 -8.83 -6.93 -3.24
CA GLY A 216 -9.20 -8.33 -3.27
C GLY A 216 -8.08 -9.23 -3.82
N PRO A 217 -8.25 -10.55 -3.76
CA PRO A 217 -7.38 -11.48 -4.48
C PRO A 217 -7.50 -11.25 -5.99
N ASP A 218 -6.44 -11.60 -6.72
CA ASP A 218 -6.50 -11.70 -8.18
C ASP A 218 -7.33 -12.93 -8.56
N GLU A 219 -8.44 -12.70 -9.25
CA GLU A 219 -9.37 -13.73 -9.75
C GLU A 219 -9.27 -13.91 -11.27
N THR A 220 -8.28 -13.27 -11.90
CA THR A 220 -8.06 -13.33 -13.35
C THR A 220 -7.00 -14.37 -13.68
N ALA A 221 -7.15 -15.02 -14.83
CA ALA A 221 -6.15 -15.97 -15.32
C ALA A 221 -5.07 -15.21 -16.14
N PRO A 222 -3.83 -15.75 -16.21
CA PRO A 222 -2.79 -15.20 -17.07
C PRO A 222 -3.26 -14.96 -18.52
N GLU A 223 -2.82 -13.83 -19.08
CA GLU A 223 -3.13 -13.39 -20.43
C GLU A 223 -2.04 -13.85 -21.43
N ASP A 224 -2.35 -13.79 -22.72
CA ASP A 224 -1.39 -14.03 -23.81
C ASP A 224 -0.58 -15.34 -23.71
N VAL A 225 -1.19 -16.39 -23.16
CA VAL A 225 -0.54 -17.70 -22.99
C VAL A 225 -0.31 -18.37 -24.34
N GLN A 226 0.94 -18.40 -24.80
CA GLN A 226 1.33 -18.92 -26.12
C GLN A 226 2.55 -19.83 -26.03
N LEU A 227 2.47 -20.98 -26.70
CA LEU A 227 3.50 -22.00 -26.79
C LEU A 227 4.09 -22.04 -28.20
N TYR A 228 5.41 -21.99 -28.28
CA TYR A 228 6.18 -21.99 -29.51
C TYR A 228 7.19 -23.15 -29.52
N TYR A 229 7.35 -23.78 -30.68
CA TYR A 229 8.47 -24.69 -30.94
C TYR A 229 9.76 -23.88 -31.19
N VAL A 230 10.87 -24.29 -30.58
CA VAL A 230 12.18 -23.64 -30.77
C VAL A 230 13.10 -24.50 -31.62
N SER A 231 13.44 -25.70 -31.16
CA SER A 231 14.43 -26.58 -31.82
C SER A 231 14.33 -28.02 -31.34
N ASP A 232 14.90 -28.94 -32.10
CA ASP A 232 15.18 -30.32 -31.69
C ASP A 232 16.69 -30.58 -31.56
N ALA A 233 17.09 -31.29 -30.50
CA ALA A 233 18.46 -31.80 -30.37
C ALA A 233 18.48 -33.28 -30.77
N ASN A 234 19.18 -33.60 -31.85
CA ASN A 234 19.33 -34.97 -32.36
C ASN A 234 20.64 -35.58 -31.85
N GLY A 235 20.61 -36.16 -30.65
CA GLY A 235 21.63 -37.10 -30.18
C GLY A 235 21.23 -38.54 -30.51
N GLU A 236 22.20 -39.44 -30.72
CA GLU A 236 21.94 -40.88 -30.89
C GLU A 236 21.29 -41.44 -29.60
N GLY A 237 19.96 -41.46 -29.54
CA GLY A 237 19.19 -42.22 -28.54
C GLY A 237 18.02 -41.50 -27.86
N GLU A 238 18.01 -40.16 -27.77
CA GLU A 238 16.93 -39.41 -27.13
C GLU A 238 16.57 -38.16 -27.95
N LYS A 239 15.33 -38.10 -28.44
CA LYS A 239 14.80 -36.90 -29.09
C LYS A 239 14.32 -35.94 -28.01
N THR A 240 15.02 -34.83 -27.87
CA THR A 240 14.65 -33.72 -26.98
C THR A 240 14.16 -32.55 -27.82
N VAL A 241 13.00 -31.99 -27.46
CA VAL A 241 12.42 -30.82 -28.11
C VAL A 241 12.36 -29.66 -27.13
N THR A 242 12.84 -28.50 -27.56
CA THR A 242 12.84 -27.26 -26.79
C THR A 242 11.62 -26.41 -27.18
N PHE A 243 10.92 -25.92 -26.18
CA PHE A 243 9.74 -25.07 -26.31
C PHE A 243 9.96 -23.73 -25.60
N LEU A 244 9.33 -22.68 -26.12
CA LEU A 244 9.21 -21.39 -25.47
C LEU A 244 7.74 -21.17 -25.12
N LEU A 245 7.47 -20.90 -23.86
CA LEU A 245 6.14 -20.58 -23.33
C LEU A 245 6.13 -19.12 -22.91
N GLN A 246 5.21 -18.34 -23.45
CA GLN A 246 4.98 -16.93 -23.12
C GLN A 246 3.66 -16.79 -22.37
N ALA A 247 3.61 -15.89 -21.41
CA ALA A 247 2.39 -15.44 -20.75
C ALA A 247 2.57 -14.03 -20.19
N ARG A 248 1.47 -13.37 -19.84
CA ARG A 248 1.44 -12.07 -19.18
C ARG A 248 0.54 -12.13 -17.96
N GLU A 249 0.95 -11.46 -16.88
CA GLU A 249 0.15 -11.26 -15.67
C GLU A 249 0.25 -9.78 -15.29
N THR A 250 -0.88 -9.14 -15.00
CA THR A 250 -0.97 -7.69 -14.76
C THR A 250 -1.48 -7.33 -13.38
N GLN A 251 -2.11 -8.26 -12.67
CA GLN A 251 -2.67 -8.04 -11.33
C GLN A 251 -1.81 -8.68 -10.24
N SER A 252 -1.15 -9.80 -10.54
CA SER A 252 -0.27 -10.48 -9.59
C SER A 252 1.11 -10.78 -10.19
N ARG A 253 1.47 -12.06 -10.29
CA ARG A 253 2.71 -12.52 -10.93
C ARG A 253 2.53 -13.92 -11.49
N LEU A 254 3.28 -14.21 -12.55
CA LEU A 254 3.39 -15.57 -13.08
C LEU A 254 4.17 -16.42 -12.09
N CYS A 255 3.63 -17.60 -11.78
CA CYS A 255 4.13 -18.44 -10.72
C CYS A 255 4.48 -19.83 -11.22
N TYR A 256 3.57 -20.52 -11.88
CA TYR A 256 3.81 -21.89 -12.28
C TYR A 256 3.50 -22.13 -13.73
N TYR A 257 4.08 -23.19 -14.27
CA TYR A 257 3.58 -23.82 -15.48
C TYR A 257 3.66 -25.34 -15.37
N GLU A 258 2.83 -26.01 -16.15
CA GLU A 258 2.89 -27.44 -16.41
C GLU A 258 2.58 -27.66 -17.89
N TYR A 259 3.06 -28.76 -18.45
CA TYR A 259 2.82 -29.09 -19.86
C TYR A 259 2.30 -30.51 -20.01
N SER A 260 1.59 -30.72 -21.11
CA SER A 260 1.06 -32.01 -21.53
C SER A 260 1.61 -32.35 -22.91
N LEU A 261 1.88 -33.63 -23.14
CA LEU A 261 2.31 -34.17 -24.43
C LEU A 261 1.16 -34.89 -25.18
N ASP A 262 -0.01 -34.98 -24.57
CA ASP A 262 -1.18 -35.75 -25.01
C ASP A 262 -2.48 -34.92 -24.95
N ASP A 263 -2.38 -33.62 -25.23
CA ASP A 263 -3.51 -32.67 -25.29
C ASP A 263 -4.32 -32.56 -23.98
N GLY A 264 -3.62 -32.63 -22.85
CA GLY A 264 -4.16 -32.43 -21.51
C GLY A 264 -4.70 -33.68 -20.83
N ALA A 265 -4.50 -34.88 -21.41
CA ALA A 265 -4.91 -36.14 -20.78
C ALA A 265 -4.00 -36.50 -19.59
N SER A 266 -2.70 -36.18 -19.68
CA SER A 266 -1.74 -36.21 -18.60
C SER A 266 -0.92 -34.92 -18.57
N TRP A 267 -0.47 -34.54 -17.38
CA TRP A 267 0.29 -33.33 -17.13
C TRP A 267 1.62 -33.69 -16.46
N SER A 268 2.65 -32.91 -16.78
CA SER A 268 3.94 -32.96 -16.09
C SER A 268 3.79 -32.61 -14.61
N ASP A 269 4.91 -32.69 -13.88
CA ASP A 269 5.02 -31.98 -12.60
C ASP A 269 4.79 -30.47 -12.80
N LEU A 270 4.47 -29.80 -11.69
CA LEU A 270 4.35 -28.35 -11.64
C LEU A 270 5.77 -27.74 -11.58
N TYR A 271 6.08 -26.83 -12.51
CA TYR A 271 7.36 -26.15 -12.59
C TYR A 271 7.24 -24.68 -12.17
N ALA A 272 8.31 -24.13 -11.61
CA ALA A 272 8.41 -22.72 -11.28
C ALA A 272 8.52 -21.87 -12.55
N TRP A 273 7.78 -20.78 -12.59
CA TRP A 273 7.98 -19.70 -13.56
C TRP A 273 9.14 -18.81 -13.06
N GLU A 274 10.05 -18.43 -13.97
CA GLU A 274 11.19 -17.59 -13.60
C GLU A 274 10.70 -16.17 -13.24
N ASP A 275 11.08 -15.69 -12.05
CA ASP A 275 10.58 -14.42 -11.51
C ASP A 275 10.93 -13.23 -12.42
N GLY A 276 9.95 -12.34 -12.62
CA GLY A 276 10.08 -11.16 -13.47
C GLY A 276 10.20 -11.43 -14.99
N LYS A 277 10.02 -12.68 -15.46
CA LYS A 277 10.02 -13.00 -16.89
C LYS A 277 8.60 -13.11 -17.44
N ASP A 278 8.41 -12.74 -18.71
CA ASP A 278 7.18 -12.98 -19.49
C ASP A 278 7.26 -14.28 -20.31
N ARG A 279 8.40 -14.98 -20.26
CA ARG A 279 8.69 -16.18 -21.04
C ARG A 279 9.53 -17.17 -20.26
N VAL A 280 9.29 -18.46 -20.49
CA VAL A 280 10.13 -19.57 -20.02
C VAL A 280 10.47 -20.50 -21.17
N ILE A 281 11.64 -21.14 -21.09
CA ILE A 281 12.06 -22.20 -22.02
C ILE A 281 12.07 -23.52 -21.26
N PHE A 282 11.48 -24.56 -21.85
CA PHE A 282 11.52 -25.90 -21.28
C PHE A 282 11.83 -26.95 -22.35
N GLU A 283 12.38 -28.08 -21.89
CA GLU A 283 12.69 -29.22 -22.74
C GLU A 283 11.76 -30.38 -22.41
N ALA A 284 11.19 -31.00 -23.44
CA ALA A 284 10.46 -32.25 -23.31
C ALA A 284 11.23 -33.38 -24.01
N LYS A 285 11.48 -34.45 -23.25
CA LYS A 285 12.23 -35.63 -23.71
C LYS A 285 11.26 -36.72 -24.15
N GLN A 286 11.68 -37.52 -25.14
CA GLN A 286 10.94 -38.69 -25.61
C GLN A 286 9.52 -38.37 -26.08
N LEU A 287 9.37 -37.30 -26.87
CA LEU A 287 8.08 -36.92 -27.44
C LEU A 287 7.46 -38.10 -28.23
N PRO A 288 6.20 -38.48 -27.96
CA PRO A 288 5.45 -39.43 -28.78
C PRO A 288 5.41 -39.00 -30.27
N GLU A 289 5.33 -39.96 -31.18
CA GLU A 289 5.29 -39.68 -32.63
C GLU A 289 4.08 -38.83 -33.06
N ASP A 290 3.00 -38.90 -32.29
CA ASP A 290 1.73 -38.18 -32.44
C ASP A 290 1.49 -37.14 -31.33
N ALA A 291 2.56 -36.67 -30.67
CA ALA A 291 2.47 -35.76 -29.53
C ALA A 291 1.65 -34.50 -29.84
N ARG A 292 0.79 -34.13 -28.90
CA ARG A 292 0.01 -32.90 -28.91
C ARG A 292 0.39 -32.09 -27.68
N VAL A 293 1.26 -31.12 -27.88
CA VAL A 293 1.88 -30.37 -26.79
C VAL A 293 1.07 -29.13 -26.47
N THR A 294 0.70 -28.97 -25.21
CA THR A 294 0.02 -27.78 -24.66
C THR A 294 0.55 -27.51 -23.26
N ALA A 295 0.43 -26.26 -22.79
CA ALA A 295 0.88 -25.87 -21.47
C ALA A 295 -0.22 -25.09 -20.72
N LYS A 296 -0.22 -25.18 -19.40
CA LYS A 296 -0.98 -24.31 -18.51
C LYS A 296 -0.02 -23.43 -17.74
N VAL A 297 -0.39 -22.16 -17.58
CA VAL A 297 0.35 -21.17 -16.81
C VAL A 297 -0.55 -20.67 -15.68
N TYR A 298 0.00 -20.54 -14.49
CA TYR A 298 -0.70 -20.16 -13.27
C TYR A 298 -0.08 -18.91 -12.64
N ASN A 299 -0.92 -18.02 -12.13
CA ASN A 299 -0.48 -16.84 -11.39
C ASN A 299 -0.31 -17.11 -9.89
N GLY A 300 -0.03 -16.04 -9.12
CA GLY A 300 0.17 -16.09 -7.67
C GLY A 300 -0.99 -16.71 -6.91
N TYR A 301 -2.22 -16.54 -7.36
CA TYR A 301 -3.42 -17.08 -6.72
C TYR A 301 -3.84 -18.45 -7.27
N PHE A 302 -3.00 -19.02 -8.13
CA PHE A 302 -3.22 -20.31 -8.80
C PHE A 302 -4.37 -20.29 -9.81
N GLU A 303 -4.76 -19.12 -10.30
CA GLU A 303 -5.63 -18.97 -11.46
C GLU A 303 -4.84 -19.29 -12.72
N GLY A 304 -5.46 -20.04 -13.65
CA GLY A 304 -4.73 -20.70 -14.73
C GLY A 304 -5.34 -20.51 -16.12
N ALA A 305 -4.46 -20.35 -17.12
CA ALA A 305 -4.83 -20.30 -18.53
C ALA A 305 -4.01 -21.32 -19.35
N GLN A 306 -4.63 -21.87 -20.40
CA GLN A 306 -4.01 -22.87 -21.26
C GLN A 306 -3.56 -22.25 -22.59
N SER A 307 -2.41 -22.70 -23.09
CA SER A 307 -1.83 -22.29 -24.37
C SER A 307 -2.58 -22.86 -25.57
N ASN A 308 -2.17 -22.43 -26.77
CA ASN A 308 -2.39 -23.18 -28.01
C ASN A 308 -1.80 -24.61 -27.94
N VAL A 309 -2.24 -25.47 -28.87
CA VAL A 309 -1.76 -26.85 -29.01
C VAL A 309 -0.84 -26.97 -30.22
N LEU A 310 0.34 -27.54 -30.02
CA LEU A 310 1.29 -27.89 -31.09
C LEU A 310 1.21 -29.40 -31.37
N ALA A 311 0.76 -29.77 -32.57
CA ALA A 311 0.70 -31.17 -32.99
C ALA A 311 1.99 -31.56 -33.74
N PHE A 312 2.61 -32.66 -33.32
CA PHE A 312 3.77 -33.26 -33.98
C PHE A 312 3.35 -34.52 -34.73
N GLN A 313 3.78 -34.65 -35.98
CA GLN A 313 3.74 -35.90 -36.74
C GLN A 313 5.15 -36.23 -37.19
N LEU A 314 5.74 -37.27 -36.61
CA LEU A 314 7.04 -37.77 -37.05
C LEU A 314 6.84 -38.72 -38.25
N THR A 315 6.94 -38.18 -39.47
CA THR A 315 6.91 -39.04 -40.67
C THR A 315 8.23 -39.78 -40.83
N HIS A 316 8.21 -41.11 -40.77
CA HIS A 316 9.25 -41.94 -41.37
C HIS A 316 9.25 -41.73 -42.89
N PRO A 317 10.41 -41.64 -43.58
CA PRO A 317 10.42 -41.55 -45.04
C PRO A 317 9.77 -42.80 -45.62
N ALA A 318 8.64 -42.62 -46.30
CA ALA A 318 7.93 -43.69 -46.98
C ALA A 318 8.82 -44.27 -48.10
N VAL A 319 8.96 -45.59 -48.11
CA VAL A 319 9.48 -46.33 -49.26
C VAL A 319 8.46 -46.17 -50.39
N GLU A 320 8.89 -45.58 -51.50
CA GLU A 320 8.10 -45.50 -52.74
C GLU A 320 7.83 -46.91 -53.25
N GLU A 321 6.56 -47.35 -53.22
CA GLU A 321 6.07 -48.40 -54.12
C GLU A 321 5.26 -47.76 -55.24
N GLU A 322 5.72 -48.00 -56.46
CA GLU A 322 5.14 -47.54 -57.72
C GLU A 322 3.78 -48.20 -57.99
N GLY A 323 2.79 -47.36 -58.33
CA GLY A 323 1.88 -47.57 -59.46
C GLY A 323 0.78 -48.62 -59.36
N GLU A 324 -0.48 -48.17 -59.40
CA GLU A 324 -1.40 -48.45 -60.52
C GLU A 324 -2.69 -47.64 -60.38
N ALA A 325 -3.21 -47.17 -61.50
CA ALA A 325 -4.42 -46.35 -61.61
C ALA A 325 -5.49 -47.11 -62.41
N GLU A 326 -6.76 -47.13 -61.96
CA GLU A 326 -7.94 -47.02 -62.84
C GLU A 326 -9.30 -46.90 -62.11
N GLN A 327 -9.98 -45.77 -62.39
CA GLN A 327 -11.38 -45.53 -62.82
C GLN A 327 -12.66 -46.02 -62.08
N ASP A 328 -13.56 -45.03 -61.96
CA ASP A 328 -15.04 -45.01 -62.13
C ASP A 328 -15.99 -45.58 -61.06
N ARG A 329 -16.77 -44.67 -60.43
CA ARG A 329 -18.20 -44.46 -60.79
C ARG A 329 -18.88 -43.27 -60.10
N MET A 330 -19.73 -42.61 -60.87
CA MET A 330 -20.77 -41.63 -60.50
C MET A 330 -21.95 -42.28 -59.76
N GLU A 331 -22.65 -41.51 -58.90
CA GLU A 331 -24.13 -41.35 -58.81
C GLU A 331 -24.47 -40.53 -57.54
N GLU A 332 -24.90 -39.28 -57.69
CA GLU A 332 -26.30 -38.80 -57.65
C GLU A 332 -26.87 -38.52 -56.24
N MET A 333 -27.22 -37.24 -56.03
CA MET A 333 -28.10 -36.74 -54.97
C MET A 333 -29.56 -37.14 -55.24
N PRO A 334 -30.40 -37.15 -54.19
CA PRO A 334 -31.61 -36.34 -54.30
C PRO A 334 -31.96 -35.51 -53.06
N THR A 335 -32.52 -34.35 -53.41
CA THR A 335 -33.35 -33.37 -52.69
C THR A 335 -34.65 -33.96 -52.12
N GLY A 336 -35.20 -33.35 -51.05
CA GLY A 336 -36.61 -33.57 -50.68
C GLY A 336 -37.07 -33.11 -49.28
N GLU A 337 -37.27 -31.79 -49.13
CA GLU A 337 -38.39 -31.08 -48.47
C GLU A 337 -39.16 -31.59 -47.20
N ILE A 338 -39.26 -30.64 -46.24
CA ILE A 338 -40.44 -30.14 -45.48
C ILE A 338 -41.05 -31.04 -44.37
N LEU A 339 -41.12 -30.48 -43.13
CA LEU A 339 -42.39 -30.15 -42.44
C LEU A 339 -42.17 -29.44 -41.10
N THR A 340 -42.70 -28.23 -41.01
CA THR A 340 -43.02 -27.48 -39.78
C THR A 340 -44.39 -27.92 -39.27
N GLN A 341 -44.58 -28.06 -37.95
CA GLN A 341 -45.80 -27.55 -37.30
C GLN A 341 -45.67 -27.45 -35.77
N ALA A 342 -46.17 -26.34 -35.27
CA ALA A 342 -46.30 -25.94 -33.87
C ALA A 342 -47.61 -26.44 -33.25
N TYR A 343 -47.69 -26.54 -31.92
CA TYR A 343 -48.90 -26.22 -31.14
C TYR A 343 -48.57 -25.69 -29.73
N ARG A 344 -49.30 -24.62 -29.37
CA ARG A 344 -49.33 -23.92 -28.08
C ARG A 344 -50.11 -24.70 -27.01
N LEU A 345 -49.84 -24.43 -25.72
CA LEU A 345 -50.88 -24.12 -24.72
C LEU A 345 -50.30 -23.36 -23.50
N LYS A 346 -51.07 -22.36 -23.04
CA LYS A 346 -50.78 -21.40 -21.94
C LYS A 346 -51.40 -21.85 -20.61
N GLY A 347 -50.78 -21.48 -19.48
CA GLY A 347 -51.42 -20.59 -18.49
C GLY A 347 -51.68 -21.08 -17.05
N ILE A 348 -51.44 -20.14 -16.11
CA ILE A 348 -51.95 -19.98 -14.71
C ILE A 348 -51.08 -20.67 -13.62
N GLY A 349 -50.66 -20.03 -12.51
CA GLY A 349 -51.02 -18.74 -11.94
C GLY A 349 -49.97 -18.20 -10.97
N TRP A 350 -49.87 -16.87 -10.94
CA TRP A 350 -49.19 -16.07 -9.92
C TRP A 350 -50.22 -15.69 -8.85
N GLY A 351 -49.85 -15.87 -7.58
CA GLY A 351 -50.60 -15.39 -6.43
C GLY A 351 -49.97 -15.92 -5.15
N ILE A 352 -49.48 -15.00 -4.30
CA ILE A 352 -48.73 -15.19 -3.03
C ILE A 352 -47.20 -15.05 -3.13
N VAL A 353 -46.68 -13.91 -3.63
CA VAL A 353 -45.38 -13.35 -3.17
C VAL A 353 -45.40 -11.81 -3.27
N VAL A 354 -46.31 -11.11 -2.58
CA VAL A 354 -46.29 -9.63 -2.49
C VAL A 354 -46.52 -9.11 -1.05
N CYS A 355 -46.37 -9.93 0.00
CA CYS A 355 -46.54 -9.44 1.38
C CYS A 355 -45.37 -9.70 2.34
N ALA A 356 -44.25 -10.29 1.90
CA ALA A 356 -43.14 -10.64 2.81
C ALA A 356 -41.98 -9.64 2.85
N VAL A 357 -41.77 -8.82 1.80
CA VAL A 357 -40.61 -7.91 1.72
C VAL A 357 -40.74 -6.68 2.64
N PRO A 358 -41.91 -6.03 2.80
CA PRO A 358 -42.01 -4.86 3.67
C PRO A 358 -41.86 -5.19 5.17
N ALA A 359 -42.32 -6.38 5.60
CA ALA A 359 -42.27 -6.81 7.00
C ALA A 359 -40.84 -7.09 7.48
N VAL A 360 -39.99 -7.66 6.60
CA VAL A 360 -38.58 -7.95 6.91
C VAL A 360 -37.77 -6.66 7.04
N VAL A 361 -38.02 -5.67 6.19
CA VAL A 361 -37.33 -4.36 6.26
C VAL A 361 -37.71 -3.60 7.53
N ILE A 362 -38.99 -3.63 7.94
CA ILE A 362 -39.44 -2.98 9.18
C ILE A 362 -38.83 -3.66 10.41
N LEU A 363 -38.77 -5.01 10.44
CA LEU A 363 -38.12 -5.75 11.53
C LEU A 363 -36.61 -5.47 11.59
N LEU A 364 -35.94 -5.32 10.45
CA LEU A 364 -34.52 -4.97 10.37
C LEU A 364 -34.25 -3.57 10.93
N VAL A 365 -35.09 -2.59 10.60
CA VAL A 365 -34.97 -1.20 11.11
C VAL A 365 -35.25 -1.14 12.62
N LEU A 366 -36.23 -1.91 13.12
CA LEU A 366 -36.51 -2.02 14.55
C LEU A 366 -35.37 -2.72 15.31
N TYR A 367 -34.76 -3.74 14.70
CA TYR A 367 -33.61 -4.43 15.26
C TYR A 367 -32.36 -3.54 15.32
N ILE A 368 -32.07 -2.76 14.27
CA ILE A 368 -30.98 -1.78 14.24
C ILE A 368 -31.22 -0.68 15.29
N ARG A 369 -32.46 -0.19 15.45
CA ARG A 369 -32.82 0.74 16.53
C ARG A 369 -32.60 0.12 17.91
N HIS A 370 -33.00 -1.12 18.12
CA HIS A 370 -32.77 -1.83 19.38
C HIS A 370 -31.28 -1.97 19.69
N LEU A 371 -30.45 -2.32 18.72
CA LEU A 371 -28.98 -2.40 18.86
C LEU A 371 -28.35 -1.03 19.19
N LYS A 372 -28.80 0.05 18.54
CA LYS A 372 -28.34 1.42 18.86
C LYS A 372 -28.74 1.85 20.28
N THR A 373 -29.93 1.46 20.74
CA THR A 373 -30.42 1.75 22.09
C THR A 373 -29.61 0.99 23.15
N LYS A 374 -29.32 -0.29 22.91
CA LYS A 374 -28.48 -1.13 23.79
C LYS A 374 -27.02 -0.68 23.83
N LYS A 375 -26.48 -0.16 22.71
CA LYS A 375 -25.14 0.48 22.65
C LYS A 375 -25.12 1.79 23.47
N ARG A 376 -26.20 2.57 23.46
CA ARG A 376 -26.37 3.80 24.26
C ARG A 376 -26.47 3.50 25.77
N GLU A 377 -27.20 2.46 26.15
CA GLU A 377 -27.30 2.00 27.54
C GLU A 377 -25.97 1.45 28.06
N ARG A 378 -25.21 0.70 27.24
CA ARG A 378 -23.84 0.24 27.58
C ARG A 378 -22.85 1.40 27.72
N ARG A 379 -22.99 2.45 26.89
CA ARG A 379 -22.18 3.68 26.98
C ARG A 379 -22.52 4.51 28.23
N GLN A 380 -23.80 4.59 28.60
CA GLN A 380 -24.21 5.24 29.85
C GLN A 380 -23.78 4.44 31.09
N ALA A 381 -23.87 3.11 31.06
CA ALA A 381 -23.35 2.26 32.12
C ALA A 381 -21.82 2.36 32.26
N PHE A 382 -21.10 2.50 31.15
CA PHE A 382 -19.65 2.73 31.12
C PHE A 382 -19.26 4.12 31.66
N LEU A 383 -19.99 5.18 31.28
CA LEU A 383 -19.77 6.54 31.80
C LEU A 383 -20.11 6.67 33.29
N GLN A 384 -21.16 5.98 33.75
CA GLN A 384 -21.49 5.89 35.17
C GLN A 384 -20.38 5.16 35.95
N ALA A 385 -19.86 4.05 35.40
CA ALA A 385 -18.74 3.30 35.99
C ALA A 385 -17.41 4.08 35.95
N PHE A 386 -17.20 4.94 34.95
CA PHE A 386 -16.03 5.83 34.86
C PHE A 386 -16.11 6.97 35.89
N SER A 387 -17.29 7.59 36.04
CA SER A 387 -17.55 8.63 37.04
C SER A 387 -17.44 8.10 38.49
N ASP A 388 -17.90 6.88 38.75
CA ASP A 388 -17.73 6.21 40.06
C ASP A 388 -16.25 5.90 40.37
N ARG A 389 -15.45 5.63 39.33
CA ARG A 389 -13.98 5.41 39.43
C ARG A 389 -13.22 6.72 39.67
N GLU A 390 -13.64 7.81 39.03
CA GLU A 390 -13.06 9.15 39.19
C GLU A 390 -13.32 9.72 40.61
N ASN A 391 -14.54 9.56 41.13
CA ASN A 391 -14.89 9.93 42.50
C ASN A 391 -14.11 9.11 43.54
N GLY A 392 -13.82 7.83 43.25
CA GLY A 392 -12.95 6.97 44.05
C GLY A 392 -11.46 7.37 44.04
N ILE A 393 -10.99 7.97 42.94
CA ILE A 393 -9.61 8.47 42.78
C ILE A 393 -9.44 9.83 43.49
N GLN A 394 -10.43 10.73 43.40
CA GLN A 394 -10.43 12.00 44.14
C GLN A 394 -10.44 11.80 45.66
N ALA A 395 -11.20 10.81 46.17
CA ALA A 395 -11.20 10.46 47.59
C ALA A 395 -9.86 9.86 48.08
N ARG A 396 -9.10 9.18 47.21
CA ARG A 396 -7.76 8.64 47.50
C ARG A 396 -6.67 9.71 47.41
N LEU A 397 -6.80 10.67 46.50
CA LEU A 397 -5.91 11.83 46.37
C LEU A 397 -6.06 12.80 47.54
N HIS A 398 -7.28 13.00 48.06
CA HIS A 398 -7.52 13.81 49.26
C HIS A 398 -6.91 13.18 50.54
N LYS A 399 -6.81 11.84 50.58
CA LYS A 399 -6.19 11.09 51.68
C LYS A 399 -4.65 11.07 51.60
N ARG A 400 -4.07 11.13 50.38
CA ARG A 400 -2.61 11.23 50.15
C ARG A 400 -2.04 12.65 50.29
N LYS A 401 -2.82 13.70 49.99
CA LYS A 401 -2.40 15.11 50.20
C LYS A 401 -2.25 15.51 51.67
N LYS A 402 -2.76 14.72 52.62
CA LYS A 402 -2.68 14.99 54.07
C LYS A 402 -1.42 14.43 54.76
N GLN A 403 -0.54 13.75 54.02
CA GLN A 403 0.57 12.98 54.60
C GLN A 403 1.98 13.38 54.14
N LEU A 404 2.13 14.30 53.19
CA LEU A 404 3.44 14.61 52.61
C LEU A 404 3.99 16.02 52.86
N TRP A 405 3.27 16.93 53.53
CA TRP A 405 3.81 18.28 53.81
C TRP A 405 3.57 18.77 55.24
N GLY A 406 4.64 18.70 56.03
CA GLY A 406 4.90 19.41 57.27
C GLY A 406 6.15 18.88 57.98
N PRO A 407 7.07 19.69 58.55
CA PRO A 407 7.27 21.15 58.37
C PRO A 407 8.75 21.57 58.09
N ALA A 408 8.94 22.53 57.18
CA ALA A 408 9.92 23.63 57.22
C ALA A 408 9.66 24.57 56.02
N VAL A 409 8.71 25.51 56.13
CA VAL A 409 8.92 26.94 56.50
C VAL A 409 9.46 27.74 55.31
N MET A 410 8.57 28.42 54.57
CA MET A 410 8.23 29.87 54.63
C MET A 410 8.98 30.65 53.53
N GLY A 411 8.34 31.52 52.75
CA GLY A 411 7.01 32.07 52.94
C GLY A 411 6.54 32.99 51.81
N ILE A 412 5.40 33.62 52.12
CA ILE A 412 4.67 34.66 51.38
C ILE A 412 3.77 34.05 50.27
N PHE A 413 2.59 33.50 50.58
CA PHE A 413 1.30 34.14 50.90
C PHE A 413 0.75 35.12 49.82
N LEU A 414 -0.43 34.72 49.31
CA LEU A 414 -1.60 35.54 48.98
C LEU A 414 -1.56 36.39 47.69
N CYS A 415 -2.42 36.04 46.72
CA CYS A 415 -3.58 36.87 46.35
C CYS A 415 -4.50 36.22 45.28
N VAL A 416 -5.76 36.04 45.69
CA VAL A 416 -6.99 36.20 44.89
C VAL A 416 -7.40 35.07 43.93
N LEU A 417 -8.14 34.15 44.54
CA LEU A 417 -9.37 33.56 44.01
C LEU A 417 -10.41 34.66 43.66
N VAL A 418 -11.22 34.43 42.63
CA VAL A 418 -12.63 34.88 42.42
C VAL A 418 -12.83 35.59 41.06
N GLY A 419 -13.57 34.94 40.16
CA GLY A 419 -13.88 35.48 38.83
C GLY A 419 -14.91 34.70 38.01
N VAL A 420 -15.99 34.24 38.65
CA VAL A 420 -17.35 34.12 38.07
C VAL A 420 -17.63 33.08 36.95
N ILE A 421 -18.45 32.10 37.32
CA ILE A 421 -19.38 31.36 36.44
C ILE A 421 -20.62 32.26 36.20
N LEU A 422 -21.13 32.33 34.95
CA LEU A 422 -22.55 32.19 34.53
C LEU A 422 -22.90 33.04 33.30
N ILE A 423 -23.66 32.43 32.37
CA ILE A 423 -24.82 32.93 31.56
C ILE A 423 -24.88 32.06 30.27
N HIS A 424 -25.78 31.07 30.14
CA HIS A 424 -27.16 31.14 29.58
C HIS A 424 -27.22 31.68 28.13
N ALA A 425 -28.04 31.26 27.16
CA ALA A 425 -29.02 30.19 26.92
C ALA A 425 -29.68 30.54 25.55
N GLY A 426 -30.31 29.56 24.88
CA GLY A 426 -31.35 29.76 23.84
C GLY A 426 -30.87 29.51 22.41
N ASP A 427 -31.29 28.43 21.73
CA ASP A 427 -32.63 28.16 21.14
C ASP A 427 -33.01 29.25 20.11
N GLU A 428 -33.59 29.03 18.94
CA GLU A 428 -34.13 27.90 18.15
C GLU A 428 -34.81 28.62 16.93
N LEU A 429 -35.41 27.87 15.99
CA LEU A 429 -36.40 28.29 14.97
C LEU A 429 -35.90 28.97 13.68
N LEU A 430 -36.46 28.73 12.47
CA LEU A 430 -37.37 27.73 11.87
C LEU A 430 -37.74 28.26 10.44
N TYR A 431 -38.34 27.38 9.61
CA TYR A 431 -39.13 27.64 8.37
C TYR A 431 -38.37 27.99 7.06
N HIS A 432 -38.71 27.53 5.84
CA HIS A 432 -39.44 26.41 5.21
C HIS A 432 -39.66 26.78 3.72
N LYS A 433 -39.71 25.77 2.82
CA LYS A 433 -40.49 25.70 1.55
C LYS A 433 -40.00 26.54 0.35
N ASP A 434 -40.13 26.12 -0.93
CA ASP A 434 -40.79 24.98 -1.60
C ASP A 434 -40.31 24.94 -3.08
N LEU A 435 -40.43 23.76 -3.72
CA LEU A 435 -40.79 23.49 -5.14
C LEU A 435 -39.90 23.99 -6.30
N SER A 436 -39.32 23.06 -7.08
CA SER A 436 -39.93 22.51 -8.33
C SER A 436 -38.89 21.79 -9.22
N GLN A 437 -39.19 20.55 -9.64
CA GLN A 437 -38.62 19.85 -10.81
C GLN A 437 -39.58 20.00 -12.01
N PRO A 438 -39.41 19.33 -13.18
CA PRO A 438 -38.22 18.78 -13.88
C PRO A 438 -38.19 19.22 -15.37
N GLU A 439 -37.22 18.77 -16.18
CA GLU A 439 -37.52 18.24 -17.53
C GLU A 439 -36.35 17.44 -18.15
N THR A 440 -36.75 16.38 -18.86
CA THR A 440 -35.99 15.36 -19.60
C THR A 440 -35.99 15.66 -21.11
N ALA A 441 -35.03 15.15 -21.90
CA ALA A 441 -35.30 14.37 -23.13
C ALA A 441 -34.03 14.01 -23.94
N GLU A 442 -34.15 12.84 -24.58
CA GLU A 442 -33.25 12.08 -25.46
C GLU A 442 -33.13 12.57 -26.92
N GLU A 443 -32.17 11.93 -27.62
CA GLU A 443 -32.14 11.53 -29.05
C GLU A 443 -31.60 12.47 -30.15
N THR A 444 -30.53 12.00 -30.84
CA THR A 444 -30.46 11.70 -32.31
C THR A 444 -29.01 11.32 -32.72
N SER A 445 -28.71 10.09 -33.15
CA SER A 445 -28.75 9.50 -34.52
C SER A 445 -27.48 9.63 -35.40
N LYS A 446 -26.77 8.49 -35.55
CA LYS A 446 -26.15 7.85 -36.74
C LYS A 446 -25.60 8.71 -37.92
N ARG A 447 -24.40 8.32 -38.42
CA ARG A 447 -24.14 7.62 -39.72
C ARG A 447 -22.81 8.07 -40.40
N LYS A 448 -21.88 7.13 -40.70
CA LYS A 448 -21.39 6.76 -42.05
C LYS A 448 -20.06 5.96 -42.04
N GLU A 449 -20.09 4.87 -42.80
CA GLU A 449 -18.97 4.02 -43.27
C GLU A 449 -18.27 4.60 -44.52
N ASN A 450 -17.09 4.02 -44.81
CA ASN A 450 -16.38 3.78 -46.10
C ASN A 450 -14.88 4.07 -45.88
N GLY A 451 -13.88 3.27 -46.23
CA GLY A 451 -13.75 2.09 -47.09
C GLY A 451 -12.37 2.17 -47.79
N GLU A 452 -11.77 1.00 -48.06
CA GLU A 452 -10.67 0.71 -49.02
C GLU A 452 -9.20 0.66 -48.52
N GLU A 453 -8.66 -0.57 -48.54
CA GLU A 453 -7.23 -0.93 -48.65
C GLU A 453 -6.84 -1.11 -50.13
N PRO A 454 -5.54 -0.97 -50.49
CA PRO A 454 -5.00 -1.49 -51.73
C PRO A 454 -4.03 -2.67 -51.55
N GLU A 455 -4.21 -3.70 -52.37
CA GLU A 455 -3.25 -4.79 -52.64
C GLU A 455 -2.01 -4.30 -53.39
N THR A 456 -0.84 -4.90 -53.13
CA THR A 456 0.03 -5.56 -54.14
C THR A 456 1.33 -6.07 -53.52
N VAL A 457 1.73 -7.28 -53.91
CA VAL A 457 3.04 -7.68 -54.47
C VAL A 457 3.30 -9.15 -54.13
N GLN A 458 2.91 -10.02 -55.07
CA GLN A 458 3.45 -11.37 -55.24
C GLN A 458 4.72 -11.28 -56.10
N ALA A 459 5.83 -11.85 -55.63
CA ALA A 459 6.73 -12.75 -56.36
C ALA A 459 8.10 -12.80 -55.68
N PHE A 460 8.54 -14.02 -55.32
CA PHE A 460 9.91 -14.58 -55.37
C PHE A 460 10.07 -15.63 -54.26
N HIS A 461 10.08 -16.91 -54.61
CA HIS A 461 11.17 -17.85 -54.34
C HIS A 461 10.71 -19.31 -54.48
N GLU A 462 11.35 -19.99 -55.43
CA GLU A 462 11.35 -21.43 -55.60
C GLU A 462 12.70 -21.99 -55.11
N GLN A 463 12.66 -23.23 -54.61
CA GLN A 463 13.77 -24.20 -54.42
C GLN A 463 14.72 -24.05 -53.22
N THR A 464 14.44 -24.80 -52.14
CA THR A 464 15.28 -25.89 -51.61
C THR A 464 14.46 -26.78 -50.66
N GLY A 465 14.57 -28.10 -50.79
CA GLY A 465 13.75 -29.08 -50.08
C GLY A 465 13.90 -29.01 -48.55
N THR A 466 12.75 -28.87 -47.88
CA THR A 466 12.56 -28.98 -46.42
C THR A 466 11.28 -29.80 -46.16
N PRO A 467 11.15 -30.48 -45.00
CA PRO A 467 10.00 -31.32 -44.69
C PRO A 467 8.70 -30.50 -44.73
N VAL A 468 7.65 -31.05 -45.33
CA VAL A 468 6.36 -30.38 -45.45
C VAL A 468 5.59 -30.50 -44.15
N TYR A 469 5.53 -29.40 -43.40
CA TYR A 469 4.61 -29.17 -42.30
C TYR A 469 3.20 -28.95 -42.86
N GLN A 470 2.21 -29.75 -42.42
CA GLN A 470 0.79 -29.50 -42.68
C GLN A 470 0.08 -29.09 -41.38
N GLY A 471 0.39 -27.89 -40.90
CA GLY A 471 -0.38 -27.16 -39.90
C GLY A 471 -0.83 -25.82 -40.48
N ASN A 472 -2.08 -25.42 -40.21
CA ASN A 472 -2.67 -24.17 -40.68
C ASN A 472 -1.75 -22.98 -40.42
N ARG A 473 -1.51 -22.16 -41.46
CA ARG A 473 -0.82 -20.86 -41.37
C ARG A 473 -1.59 -19.91 -40.46
N GLN A 474 -1.27 -19.89 -39.17
CA GLN A 474 -1.46 -18.72 -38.33
C GLN A 474 -0.40 -18.74 -37.21
N PHE A 475 0.51 -17.76 -37.29
CA PHE A 475 1.50 -17.36 -36.28
C PHE A 475 2.72 -18.26 -36.06
N GLU A 476 3.65 -18.28 -37.03
CA GLU A 476 5.06 -18.57 -36.75
C GLU A 476 5.81 -17.26 -36.55
N MET A 477 6.33 -17.02 -35.35
CA MET A 477 7.27 -15.94 -35.07
C MET A 477 8.68 -16.42 -35.41
N SER A 478 9.43 -15.68 -36.24
CA SER A 478 10.76 -16.13 -36.67
C SER A 478 11.77 -16.13 -35.52
N GLN A 479 12.76 -17.03 -35.56
CA GLN A 479 13.87 -17.10 -34.58
C GLN A 479 14.57 -15.74 -34.37
N ALA A 480 14.66 -14.91 -35.41
CA ALA A 480 15.21 -13.55 -35.33
C ALA A 480 14.27 -12.56 -34.61
N GLN A 481 12.94 -12.71 -34.73
CA GLN A 481 11.95 -11.87 -34.03
C GLN A 481 11.84 -12.22 -32.54
N ALA A 482 12.02 -13.49 -32.17
CA ALA A 482 12.12 -13.89 -30.77
C ALA A 482 13.35 -13.30 -30.08
N GLN A 483 14.50 -13.27 -30.78
CA GLN A 483 15.75 -12.65 -30.31
C GLN A 483 15.65 -11.11 -30.23
N MET A 484 14.98 -10.45 -31.19
CA MET A 484 14.80 -8.99 -31.21
C MET A 484 13.83 -8.48 -30.12
N TYR A 485 12.83 -9.28 -29.73
CA TYR A 485 11.90 -8.94 -28.64
C TYR A 485 12.55 -9.05 -27.24
N LEU A 486 13.49 -9.98 -27.05
CA LEU A 486 14.27 -10.13 -25.82
C LEU A 486 15.17 -8.93 -25.52
N GLU A 487 15.51 -8.12 -26.53
CA GLU A 487 16.31 -6.89 -26.38
C GLU A 487 15.46 -5.64 -26.11
N GLN A 488 14.12 -5.70 -26.25
CA GLN A 488 13.22 -4.53 -26.16
C GLN A 488 12.34 -4.48 -24.89
N THR A 489 12.29 -5.53 -24.06
CA THR A 489 11.41 -5.59 -22.86
C THR A 489 12.11 -5.25 -21.53
N SER A 490 13.22 -4.50 -21.56
CA SER A 490 13.97 -4.10 -20.34
C SER A 490 13.60 -2.72 -19.77
N VAL A 491 12.54 -2.08 -20.26
CA VAL A 491 12.09 -0.79 -19.69
C VAL A 491 11.05 -1.07 -18.60
N GLY A 492 11.52 -1.26 -17.37
CA GLY A 492 10.66 -1.10 -16.19
C GLY A 492 10.14 0.35 -16.11
N PRO A 493 8.99 0.60 -15.46
CA PRO A 493 8.47 1.95 -15.28
C PRO A 493 9.50 2.79 -14.53
N ASP A 494 9.76 4.03 -14.99
CA ASP A 494 10.73 4.90 -14.34
C ASP A 494 10.41 5.01 -12.83
N THR A 495 11.38 4.66 -11.97
CA THR A 495 11.28 4.78 -10.50
C THR A 495 12.31 5.77 -9.98
N GLU A 496 11.95 6.50 -8.93
CA GLU A 496 12.83 7.42 -8.20
C GLU A 496 13.16 6.90 -6.81
N THR A 497 14.26 7.39 -6.23
CA THR A 497 14.55 7.20 -4.80
C THR A 497 14.23 8.48 -4.05
N VAL A 498 13.45 8.38 -2.98
CA VAL A 498 13.14 9.48 -2.06
C VAL A 498 13.51 9.09 -0.64
N TYR A 499 13.69 10.09 0.23
CA TYR A 499 13.84 9.87 1.66
C TYR A 499 12.61 10.39 2.39
N ASP A 500 12.02 9.55 3.22
CA ASP A 500 10.93 9.92 4.10
C ASP A 500 11.41 9.98 5.55
N ILE A 501 11.06 11.05 6.26
CA ILE A 501 11.50 11.30 7.64
C ILE A 501 11.08 10.19 8.64
N GLN A 502 10.02 9.42 8.33
CA GLN A 502 9.53 8.35 9.20
C GLN A 502 9.86 6.96 8.65
N ARG A 503 10.01 6.82 7.34
CA ARG A 503 10.21 5.53 6.67
C ARG A 503 11.60 5.34 6.09
N GLY A 504 12.48 6.33 6.11
CA GLY A 504 13.80 6.24 5.48
C GLY A 504 13.72 6.21 3.96
N TYR A 505 14.64 5.50 3.31
CA TYR A 505 14.73 5.48 1.84
C TYR A 505 13.64 4.62 1.19
N LEU A 506 12.93 5.22 0.23
CA LEU A 506 11.84 4.62 -0.52
C LEU A 506 12.14 4.68 -2.03
N ARG A 507 11.90 3.58 -2.74
CA ARG A 507 11.79 3.53 -4.20
C ARG A 507 10.33 3.74 -4.58
N VAL A 508 10.04 4.84 -5.26
CA VAL A 508 8.69 5.26 -5.66
C VAL A 508 8.57 5.29 -7.18
N ASN A 509 7.36 5.22 -7.70
CA ASN A 509 7.14 5.46 -9.13
C ASN A 509 7.40 6.93 -9.47
N SER A 510 7.99 7.18 -10.62
CA SER A 510 8.09 8.53 -11.16
C SER A 510 6.70 9.07 -11.50
N LEU A 511 6.29 10.13 -10.80
CA LEU A 511 5.12 10.94 -11.11
C LEU A 511 5.34 11.73 -12.40
N SER A 512 4.39 11.60 -13.33
CA SER A 512 4.41 12.30 -14.61
C SER A 512 3.68 13.64 -14.53
N GLY A 513 4.17 14.67 -15.21
CA GLY A 513 3.52 16.00 -15.23
C GLY A 513 3.70 16.83 -13.96
N VAL A 514 4.44 16.34 -12.96
CA VAL A 514 4.86 17.11 -11.77
C VAL A 514 6.19 17.80 -12.08
N GLU A 515 6.28 19.11 -11.77
CA GLU A 515 7.51 19.89 -11.97
C GLU A 515 8.66 19.26 -11.15
N ARG A 516 9.84 19.15 -11.78
CA ARG A 516 11.03 18.57 -11.14
C ARG A 516 11.72 19.59 -10.25
N ASN A 517 12.36 19.11 -9.20
CA ASN A 517 13.24 19.91 -8.37
C ASN A 517 14.38 20.47 -9.25
N SER A 518 14.56 21.79 -9.22
CA SER A 518 15.59 22.48 -10.00
C SER A 518 16.77 22.97 -9.15
N TYR A 519 16.71 22.79 -7.83
CA TYR A 519 17.77 23.24 -6.93
C TYR A 519 19.00 22.32 -7.00
N ASP A 520 20.17 22.95 -7.07
CA ASP A 520 21.45 22.28 -6.86
C ASP A 520 21.76 22.27 -5.36
N MET A 521 21.46 21.17 -4.67
CA MET A 521 21.60 21.08 -3.21
C MET A 521 23.05 21.23 -2.70
N GLU A 522 24.06 21.22 -3.58
CA GLU A 522 25.44 21.60 -3.24
C GLU A 522 25.59 23.11 -2.97
N ARG A 523 24.64 23.93 -3.40
CA ARG A 523 24.61 25.39 -3.18
C ARG A 523 23.91 25.80 -1.88
N ILE A 524 23.57 24.83 -1.04
CA ILE A 524 23.15 25.10 0.34
C ILE A 524 24.40 25.44 1.16
N THR A 525 24.37 26.61 1.76
CA THR A 525 25.43 27.14 2.64
C THR A 525 24.87 27.40 4.02
N GLU A 526 25.69 27.29 5.06
CA GLU A 526 25.29 27.59 6.43
C GLU A 526 25.95 28.88 6.90
N GLN A 527 25.15 29.79 7.46
CA GLN A 527 25.61 31.05 8.03
C GLN A 527 24.90 31.28 9.37
N ASN A 528 25.68 31.44 10.45
CA ASN A 528 25.19 31.64 11.82
C ASN A 528 24.18 30.56 12.30
N GLY A 529 24.38 29.31 11.89
CA GLY A 529 23.51 28.19 12.27
C GLY A 529 22.25 28.05 11.40
N TYR A 530 22.11 28.84 10.33
CA TYR A 530 20.97 28.78 9.42
C TYR A 530 21.40 28.45 7.99
N LYS A 531 20.61 27.62 7.31
CA LYS A 531 20.82 27.25 5.91
C LYS A 531 20.30 28.32 4.94
N TYR A 532 21.04 28.55 3.86
CA TYR A 532 20.69 29.45 2.76
C TYR A 532 21.07 28.83 1.42
N TYR A 533 20.24 29.01 0.40
CA TYR A 533 20.54 28.69 -1.00
C TYR A 533 21.20 29.88 -1.68
N THR A 534 22.29 29.66 -2.41
CA THR A 534 23.03 30.72 -3.11
C THR A 534 23.18 30.48 -4.61
N ASP A 535 23.40 31.54 -5.38
CA ASP A 535 23.93 31.40 -6.75
C ASP A 535 25.43 31.08 -6.76
N GLU A 536 26.00 30.90 -7.96
CA GLU A 536 27.44 30.63 -8.15
C GLU A 536 28.35 31.78 -7.67
N ALA A 537 27.82 33.00 -7.61
CA ALA A 537 28.53 34.17 -7.12
C ALA A 537 28.43 34.33 -5.60
N GLY A 538 27.68 33.47 -4.91
CA GLY A 538 27.45 33.50 -3.47
C GLY A 538 26.35 34.46 -3.02
N ASN A 539 25.53 34.99 -3.95
CA ASN A 539 24.38 35.80 -3.57
C ASN A 539 23.28 34.91 -2.98
N ILE A 540 22.72 35.31 -1.82
CA ILE A 540 21.65 34.57 -1.15
C ILE A 540 20.33 34.70 -1.93
N LEU A 541 19.82 33.55 -2.37
CA LEU A 541 18.59 33.38 -3.14
C LEU A 541 17.44 32.78 -2.32
N SER A 542 17.64 32.58 -1.02
CA SER A 542 16.62 32.10 -0.09
C SER A 542 16.48 33.00 1.13
N GLU A 543 15.54 32.66 1.98
CA GLU A 543 15.29 33.26 3.28
C GLU A 543 15.34 32.16 4.35
N ALA A 544 15.88 32.48 5.53
CA ALA A 544 15.84 31.61 6.69
C ALA A 544 14.65 32.01 7.58
N GLY A 545 13.95 31.01 8.09
CA GLY A 545 12.77 31.21 8.93
C GLY A 545 12.56 30.09 9.93
N VAL A 546 11.60 30.33 10.82
CA VAL A 546 11.12 29.37 11.81
C VAL A 546 9.65 29.06 11.55
N ASP A 547 9.17 27.93 12.03
CA ASP A 547 7.74 27.73 12.24
C ASP A 547 7.46 27.46 13.72
N VAL A 548 6.44 28.15 14.26
CA VAL A 548 6.20 28.20 15.71
C VAL A 548 4.72 28.15 16.05
N SER A 549 4.44 27.64 17.23
CA SER A 549 3.12 27.53 17.82
C SER A 549 3.14 27.94 19.29
N GLN A 550 2.05 27.69 20.03
CA GLN A 550 2.04 27.83 21.49
C GLN A 550 3.14 27.03 22.22
N PHE A 551 3.69 25.98 21.60
CA PHE A 551 4.66 25.10 22.25
C PHE A 551 6.05 25.74 22.42
N GLN A 552 6.38 26.76 21.63
CA GLN A 552 7.63 27.51 21.77
C GLN A 552 7.60 28.53 22.92
N GLY A 553 6.45 28.73 23.58
CA GLY A 553 6.32 29.60 24.75
C GLY A 553 6.45 31.09 24.41
N ASP A 554 7.16 31.84 25.25
CA ASP A 554 7.43 33.27 25.04
C ASP A 554 8.67 33.44 24.16
N ILE A 555 8.58 34.26 23.12
CA ILE A 555 9.64 34.44 22.11
C ILE A 555 10.18 35.87 22.12
N ASP A 556 11.50 36.02 22.21
CA ASP A 556 12.18 37.29 21.97
C ASP A 556 12.34 37.52 20.46
N TRP A 557 11.33 38.13 19.85
CA TRP A 557 11.27 38.38 18.42
C TRP A 557 12.34 39.36 17.92
N GLU A 558 12.83 40.28 18.77
CA GLU A 558 13.90 41.20 18.40
C GLU A 558 15.23 40.43 18.30
N MET A 559 15.53 39.58 19.29
CA MET A 559 16.70 38.72 19.26
C MET A 559 16.63 37.74 18.09
N LEU A 560 15.45 37.17 17.82
CA LEU A 560 15.24 36.26 16.70
C LEU A 560 15.53 36.95 15.36
N LYS A 561 15.02 38.17 15.16
CA LYS A 561 15.32 38.98 13.97
C LYS A 561 16.82 39.28 13.83
N GLN A 562 17.48 39.65 14.92
CA GLN A 562 18.92 39.94 14.94
C GLN A 562 19.78 38.71 14.64
N SER A 563 19.28 37.50 14.90
CA SER A 563 19.99 36.26 14.60
C SER A 563 20.06 35.95 13.09
N GLY A 564 19.17 36.54 12.27
CA GLY A 564 19.10 36.31 10.83
C GLY A 564 17.76 35.75 10.34
N ILE A 565 16.85 35.42 11.26
CA ILE A 565 15.48 34.98 10.91
C ILE A 565 14.72 36.11 10.23
N SER A 566 14.16 35.79 9.06
CA SER A 566 13.54 36.76 8.15
C SER A 566 12.04 36.55 7.96
N PHE A 567 11.55 35.33 8.15
CA PHE A 567 10.13 34.98 8.16
C PHE A 567 9.78 34.03 9.31
N ALA A 568 8.49 33.95 9.63
CA ALA A 568 7.94 32.97 10.54
C ALA A 568 6.61 32.40 10.00
N MET A 569 6.46 31.07 10.02
CA MET A 569 5.19 30.38 9.78
C MET A 569 4.52 30.12 11.13
N LEU A 570 3.42 30.82 11.41
CA LEU A 570 2.76 30.76 12.70
C LEU A 570 1.57 29.81 12.64
N ARG A 571 1.42 28.90 13.61
CA ARG A 571 0.20 28.09 13.67
C ARG A 571 -1.00 28.98 13.92
N ALA A 572 -1.91 29.09 12.97
CA ALA A 572 -3.16 29.84 13.13
C ALA A 572 -4.11 29.10 14.08
N GLY A 573 -4.15 27.78 13.94
CA GLY A 573 -5.03 26.92 14.70
C GLY A 573 -4.95 25.49 14.20
N PHE A 574 -5.92 24.71 14.64
CA PHE A 574 -6.04 23.31 14.27
C PHE A 574 -7.48 22.85 14.36
N ARG A 575 -7.83 21.83 13.58
CA ARG A 575 -9.01 21.00 13.87
C ARG A 575 -8.54 19.79 14.68
N GLY A 576 -9.12 19.58 15.86
CA GLY A 576 -8.67 18.49 16.72
C GLY A 576 -8.96 17.11 16.12
N TYR A 577 -7.93 16.29 15.86
CA TYR A 577 -8.02 14.98 15.19
C TYR A 577 -9.05 14.01 15.78
N GLY A 578 -9.32 14.05 17.09
CA GLY A 578 -10.38 13.25 17.72
C GLY A 578 -11.71 13.99 17.93
N SER A 579 -11.68 15.33 18.05
CA SER A 579 -12.86 16.13 18.43
C SER A 579 -13.61 16.78 17.27
N GLY A 580 -12.93 16.97 16.13
CA GLY A 580 -13.42 17.70 14.96
C GLY A 580 -13.60 19.21 15.18
N LYS A 581 -13.23 19.75 16.36
CA LYS A 581 -13.43 21.16 16.69
C LYS A 581 -12.29 22.03 16.16
N LEU A 582 -12.66 23.16 15.57
CA LEU A 582 -11.76 24.26 15.25
C LEU A 582 -11.29 24.96 16.53
N MET A 583 -9.98 25.12 16.65
CA MET A 583 -9.33 25.77 17.79
C MET A 583 -8.27 26.74 17.26
N LYS A 584 -8.21 27.94 17.85
CA LYS A 584 -7.12 28.89 17.60
C LYS A 584 -5.92 28.47 18.42
N ASP A 585 -4.72 28.63 17.87
CA ASP A 585 -3.50 28.51 18.67
C ASP A 585 -3.45 29.65 19.70
N GLU A 586 -3.12 29.33 20.96
CA GLU A 586 -3.19 30.30 22.06
C GLU A 586 -2.20 31.47 21.89
N LYS A 587 -1.07 31.25 21.21
CA LYS A 587 -0.03 32.25 20.99
C LYS A 587 -0.14 32.96 19.65
N PHE A 588 -1.04 32.56 18.74
CA PHE A 588 -1.14 33.12 17.39
C PHE A 588 -1.18 34.65 17.35
N GLU A 589 -2.12 35.27 18.07
CA GLU A 589 -2.34 36.72 18.09
C GLU A 589 -1.15 37.51 18.64
N GLU A 590 -0.50 36.96 19.66
CA GLU A 590 0.67 37.55 20.30
C GLU A 590 1.86 37.49 19.34
N ASN A 591 2.08 36.31 18.76
CA ASN A 591 3.18 36.04 17.84
C ASN A 591 3.07 36.87 16.56
N VAL A 592 1.88 36.96 15.93
CA VAL A 592 1.68 37.79 14.74
C VAL A 592 2.07 39.24 15.03
N LYS A 593 1.56 39.82 16.12
CA LYS A 593 1.82 41.23 16.46
C LYS A 593 3.29 41.47 16.78
N ALA A 594 3.91 40.60 17.58
CA ALA A 594 5.28 40.77 18.03
C ALA A 594 6.28 40.56 16.89
N ALA A 595 6.09 39.53 16.06
CA ALA A 595 6.93 39.26 14.90
C ALA A 595 6.81 40.37 13.82
N SER A 596 5.58 40.81 13.50
CA SER A 596 5.36 41.90 12.55
C SER A 596 6.00 43.21 13.02
N ALA A 597 5.99 43.50 14.33
CA ALA A 597 6.63 44.70 14.88
C ALA A 597 8.16 44.73 14.64
N GLN A 598 8.80 43.57 14.48
CA GLN A 598 10.23 43.44 14.15
C GLN A 598 10.51 43.33 12.64
N GLY A 599 9.46 43.45 11.79
CA GLY A 599 9.59 43.30 10.35
C GLY A 599 9.97 41.88 9.92
N ILE A 600 9.53 40.86 10.67
CA ILE A 600 9.57 39.46 10.25
C ILE A 600 8.35 39.21 9.36
N LYS A 601 8.56 38.61 8.18
CA LYS A 601 7.47 38.27 7.26
C LYS A 601 6.63 37.15 7.86
N ILE A 602 5.31 37.27 7.78
CA ILE A 602 4.39 36.31 8.40
C ILE A 602 3.72 35.45 7.36
N GLY A 603 3.79 34.14 7.57
CA GLY A 603 2.89 33.14 6.98
C GLY A 603 2.22 32.37 8.09
N VAL A 604 1.26 31.52 7.73
CA VAL A 604 0.54 30.72 8.73
C VAL A 604 0.34 29.30 8.24
N TYR A 605 0.19 28.38 9.17
CA TYR A 605 -0.25 27.02 8.88
C TYR A 605 -1.44 26.64 9.75
N PHE A 606 -2.25 25.71 9.25
CA PHE A 606 -3.39 25.16 9.96
C PHE A 606 -3.33 23.64 9.91
N PHE A 607 -3.21 23.02 11.09
CA PHE A 607 -3.25 21.57 11.23
C PHE A 607 -4.67 21.07 10.95
N SER A 608 -4.85 20.42 9.80
CA SER A 608 -6.15 19.98 9.32
C SER A 608 -6.52 18.60 9.88
N ALA A 609 -7.79 18.44 10.22
CA ALA A 609 -8.40 17.14 10.47
C ALA A 609 -9.79 17.07 9.82
N ALA A 610 -9.94 17.77 8.69
CA ALA A 610 -11.14 17.75 7.86
C ALA A 610 -11.35 16.34 7.30
N VAL A 611 -12.61 15.92 7.22
CA VAL A 611 -12.99 14.60 6.67
C VAL A 611 -13.73 14.69 5.33
N ASP A 612 -13.97 15.91 4.86
CA ASP A 612 -14.61 16.24 3.58
C ASP A 612 -14.26 17.66 3.14
N GLU A 613 -14.60 18.02 1.90
CA GLU A 613 -14.33 19.35 1.36
C GLU A 613 -15.09 20.47 2.09
N GLU A 614 -16.25 20.19 2.69
CA GLU A 614 -17.02 21.20 3.44
C GLU A 614 -16.27 21.63 4.70
N GLU A 615 -15.73 20.68 5.47
CA GLU A 615 -14.89 20.96 6.62
C GLU A 615 -13.58 21.64 6.23
N ALA A 616 -13.01 21.31 5.07
CA ALA A 616 -11.81 21.97 4.55
C ALA A 616 -12.06 23.45 4.22
N VAL A 617 -13.23 23.76 3.64
CA VAL A 617 -13.68 25.15 3.41
C VAL A 617 -13.94 25.86 4.73
N GLU A 618 -14.53 25.18 5.72
CA GLU A 618 -14.72 25.74 7.07
C GLU A 618 -13.38 26.08 7.75
N GLU A 619 -12.37 25.21 7.62
CA GLU A 619 -11.01 25.46 8.10
C GLU A 619 -10.39 26.68 7.41
N ALA A 620 -10.50 26.77 6.08
CA ALA A 620 -9.99 27.90 5.31
C ALA A 620 -10.69 29.22 5.68
N ASP A 621 -12.01 29.22 5.85
CA ASP A 621 -12.80 30.38 6.30
C ASP A 621 -12.40 30.81 7.72
N TYR A 622 -12.18 29.84 8.60
CA TYR A 622 -11.72 30.10 9.96
C TYR A 622 -10.34 30.76 9.97
N VAL A 623 -9.39 30.20 9.21
CA VAL A 623 -8.05 30.79 9.04
C VAL A 623 -8.16 32.20 8.48
N ALA A 624 -8.89 32.41 7.37
CA ALA A 624 -9.05 33.73 6.76
C ALA A 624 -9.65 34.76 7.74
N GLY A 625 -10.58 34.35 8.60
CA GLY A 625 -11.12 35.18 9.68
C GLY A 625 -10.06 35.62 10.69
N LEU A 626 -9.14 34.72 11.06
CA LEU A 626 -8.01 35.04 11.95
C LEU A 626 -6.97 35.97 11.33
N LEU A 627 -6.85 35.98 10.00
CA LEU A 627 -5.88 36.82 9.28
C LEU A 627 -6.39 38.26 9.05
N GLN A 628 -7.66 38.55 9.34
CA GLN A 628 -8.22 39.88 9.10
C GLN A 628 -7.49 40.96 9.91
N GLY A 629 -6.99 41.97 9.21
CA GLY A 629 -6.25 43.09 9.82
C GLY A 629 -4.77 42.83 10.05
N HIS A 630 -4.26 41.68 9.61
CA HIS A 630 -2.84 41.35 9.63
C HIS A 630 -2.24 41.38 8.21
N ASP A 631 -0.99 41.83 8.10
CA ASP A 631 -0.24 41.80 6.84
C ASP A 631 0.45 40.43 6.71
N ILE A 632 -0.09 39.57 5.84
CA ILE A 632 0.40 38.21 5.60
C ILE A 632 1.19 38.23 4.28
N GLN A 633 2.48 37.96 4.38
CA GLN A 633 3.45 38.14 3.30
C GLN A 633 4.03 36.82 2.78
N MET A 634 3.77 35.74 3.51
CA MET A 634 4.17 34.37 3.18
C MET A 634 2.89 33.50 3.02
N PRO A 635 3.01 32.27 2.52
CA PRO A 635 1.86 31.41 2.23
C PRO A 635 0.96 31.09 3.45
N VAL A 636 -0.27 30.67 3.13
CA VAL A 636 -1.22 30.05 4.06
C VAL A 636 -1.24 28.56 3.78
N VAL A 637 -0.78 27.77 4.74
CA VAL A 637 -0.45 26.37 4.56
C VAL A 637 -1.53 25.47 5.15
N ILE A 638 -1.95 24.47 4.38
CA ILE A 638 -2.63 23.30 4.94
C ILE A 638 -1.60 22.28 5.38
N ASP A 639 -1.70 21.88 6.64
CA ASP A 639 -0.82 20.89 7.26
C ASP A 639 -1.63 19.59 7.47
N THR A 640 -1.24 18.54 6.75
CA THR A 640 -1.90 17.23 6.76
C THR A 640 -0.90 16.13 7.11
N GLU A 641 -1.05 15.59 8.31
CA GLU A 641 -0.16 14.54 8.85
C GLU A 641 -0.94 13.28 9.23
N ALA A 642 -0.22 12.14 9.32
CA ALA A 642 -0.79 10.93 9.92
C ALA A 642 -0.61 10.99 11.44
N ILE A 643 -1.63 10.55 12.18
CA ILE A 643 -1.52 10.32 13.62
C ILE A 643 -1.17 8.85 13.84
N TYR A 644 0.03 8.58 14.34
CA TYR A 644 0.55 7.20 14.44
C TYR A 644 0.25 6.50 15.77
N TYR A 645 0.02 7.26 16.84
CA TYR A 645 -0.08 6.72 18.19
C TYR A 645 -1.51 6.75 18.76
N ASP A 646 -2.47 7.23 17.98
CA ASP A 646 -3.87 7.36 18.37
C ASP A 646 -4.77 7.23 17.14
N ASP A 647 -6.06 7.02 17.36
CA ASP A 647 -7.05 6.97 16.28
C ASP A 647 -7.44 8.42 15.89
N ALA A 648 -7.18 8.78 14.64
CA ALA A 648 -7.64 10.05 14.07
C ALA A 648 -8.86 9.84 13.18
N ARG A 649 -9.75 10.84 13.17
CA ARG A 649 -10.93 10.83 12.29
C ARG A 649 -10.60 10.85 10.80
N THR A 650 -9.36 11.14 10.46
CA THR A 650 -8.80 11.19 9.10
C THR A 650 -8.24 9.85 8.64
N ASP A 651 -8.10 8.85 9.53
CA ASP A 651 -7.45 7.57 9.22
C ASP A 651 -8.19 6.76 8.16
N ASP A 652 -9.50 6.96 8.05
CA ASP A 652 -10.37 6.28 7.09
C ASP A 652 -10.47 7.00 5.73
N LEU A 653 -9.75 8.13 5.53
CA LEU A 653 -9.80 8.87 4.27
C LEU A 653 -9.02 8.14 3.17
N THR A 654 -9.63 8.07 1.99
CA THR A 654 -8.92 7.61 0.80
C THR A 654 -7.94 8.69 0.31
N PRO A 655 -6.87 8.30 -0.42
CA PRO A 655 -6.03 9.21 -1.21
C PRO A 655 -6.78 10.32 -1.93
N SER A 656 -7.81 9.98 -2.71
CA SER A 656 -8.58 10.96 -3.48
C SER A 656 -9.46 11.85 -2.60
N GLN A 657 -9.99 11.35 -1.48
CA GLN A 657 -10.67 12.21 -0.50
C GLN A 657 -9.71 13.23 0.12
N LEU A 658 -8.52 12.79 0.54
CA LEU A 658 -7.51 13.68 1.11
C LEU A 658 -7.03 14.72 0.08
N THR A 659 -6.79 14.30 -1.16
CA THR A 659 -6.46 15.22 -2.27
C THR A 659 -7.58 16.26 -2.50
N ALA A 660 -8.85 15.85 -2.46
CA ALA A 660 -9.98 16.75 -2.64
C ALA A 660 -10.10 17.77 -1.48
N ILE A 661 -9.89 17.33 -0.25
CA ILE A 661 -9.83 18.18 0.97
C ILE A 661 -8.75 19.25 0.82
N ILE A 662 -7.52 18.85 0.45
CA ILE A 662 -6.41 19.78 0.23
C ILE A 662 -6.76 20.80 -0.86
N ARG A 663 -7.30 20.34 -1.99
CA ARG A 663 -7.73 21.22 -3.08
C ARG A 663 -8.79 22.22 -2.64
N ALA A 664 -9.78 21.77 -1.85
CA ALA A 664 -10.87 22.62 -1.37
C ALA A 664 -10.35 23.73 -0.43
N PHE A 665 -9.51 23.38 0.54
CA PHE A 665 -8.86 24.35 1.42
C PHE A 665 -8.04 25.36 0.61
N CYS A 666 -7.12 24.88 -0.24
CA CYS A 666 -6.22 25.73 -1.01
C CYS A 666 -6.98 26.64 -1.99
N GLY A 667 -8.03 26.11 -2.63
CA GLY A 667 -8.93 26.87 -3.49
C GLY A 667 -9.61 28.01 -2.72
N ARG A 668 -10.13 27.73 -1.53
CA ARG A 668 -10.80 28.73 -0.69
C ARG A 668 -9.85 29.81 -0.18
N ILE A 669 -8.64 29.44 0.24
CA ILE A 669 -7.58 30.39 0.63
C ILE A 669 -7.24 31.35 -0.52
N ARG A 670 -7.17 30.83 -1.76
CA ARG A 670 -6.90 31.63 -2.96
C ARG A 670 -8.02 32.66 -3.23
N GLU A 671 -9.27 32.33 -2.94
CA GLU A 671 -10.40 33.27 -3.05
C GLU A 671 -10.30 34.46 -2.08
N TYR A 672 -9.67 34.26 -0.93
CA TYR A 672 -9.35 35.34 0.01
C TYR A 672 -8.13 36.18 -0.41
N GLY A 673 -7.46 35.82 -1.50
CA GLY A 673 -6.31 36.54 -2.04
C GLY A 673 -4.97 36.14 -1.43
N TYR A 674 -4.90 35.05 -0.67
CA TYR A 674 -3.68 34.50 -0.12
C TYR A 674 -3.07 33.43 -1.04
N THR A 675 -1.76 33.23 -0.97
CA THR A 675 -1.07 32.11 -1.65
C THR A 675 -1.25 30.84 -0.82
N PRO A 676 -1.93 29.79 -1.33
CA PRO A 676 -2.01 28.51 -0.64
C PRO A 676 -0.74 27.69 -0.82
N MET A 677 -0.44 26.82 0.14
CA MET A 677 0.69 25.89 0.10
C MET A 677 0.36 24.60 0.88
N ILE A 678 0.99 23.49 0.51
CA ILE A 678 0.82 22.17 1.16
C ILE A 678 2.06 21.89 2.01
N TYR A 679 1.89 21.50 3.28
CA TYR A 679 2.96 20.90 4.07
C TYR A 679 2.84 19.38 4.08
N ALA A 680 3.92 18.67 3.73
CA ALA A 680 3.97 17.21 3.73
C ALA A 680 5.41 16.66 3.62
N ASN A 681 5.59 15.40 4.05
CA ASN A 681 6.79 14.60 3.83
C ASN A 681 6.75 13.82 2.51
N ALA A 682 7.86 13.17 2.15
CA ALA A 682 8.00 12.46 0.88
C ALA A 682 6.99 11.34 0.69
N LYS A 683 6.71 10.52 1.72
CA LYS A 683 5.71 9.44 1.62
C LYS A 683 4.34 10.02 1.30
N ARG A 684 3.90 11.06 2.01
CA ARG A 684 2.58 11.66 1.79
C ARG A 684 2.48 12.20 0.35
N LEU A 685 3.51 12.90 -0.12
CA LEU A 685 3.54 13.51 -1.45
C LEU A 685 3.60 12.49 -2.61
N THR A 686 4.22 11.31 -2.41
CA THR A 686 4.49 10.36 -3.50
C THR A 686 3.68 9.07 -3.43
N CYS A 687 3.20 8.68 -2.25
CA CYS A 687 2.54 7.40 -2.02
C CYS A 687 1.10 7.54 -1.52
N VAL A 688 0.67 8.75 -1.13
CA VAL A 688 -0.67 8.96 -0.56
C VAL A 688 -1.47 9.94 -1.38
N LEU A 689 -0.89 11.08 -1.77
CA LEU A 689 -1.59 12.09 -2.56
C LEU A 689 -1.46 11.81 -4.05
N HIS A 690 -2.53 12.10 -4.79
CA HIS A 690 -2.47 12.30 -6.24
C HIS A 690 -1.84 13.67 -6.54
N LEU A 691 -0.52 13.76 -6.35
CA LEU A 691 0.22 15.03 -6.44
C LEU A 691 0.16 15.65 -7.85
N GLU A 692 0.00 14.84 -8.90
CA GLU A 692 -0.23 15.30 -10.26
C GLU A 692 -1.41 16.27 -10.35
N GLU A 693 -2.48 15.99 -9.59
CA GLU A 693 -3.65 16.86 -9.55
C GLU A 693 -3.32 18.17 -8.83
N LEU A 694 -2.45 18.17 -7.83
CA LEU A 694 -2.11 19.32 -6.96
C LEU A 694 -0.91 20.14 -7.48
N SER A 695 -0.47 19.88 -8.70
CA SER A 695 0.74 20.48 -9.30
C SER A 695 0.72 22.01 -9.44
N ASP A 696 -0.44 22.67 -9.29
CA ASP A 696 -0.58 24.13 -9.27
C ASP A 696 -0.38 24.78 -7.89
N ILE A 697 -0.13 23.97 -6.84
CA ILE A 697 -0.01 24.41 -5.45
C ILE A 697 1.44 24.23 -4.98
N GLU A 698 2.03 25.26 -4.37
CA GLU A 698 3.39 25.19 -3.86
C GLU A 698 3.50 24.21 -2.68
N VAL A 699 4.66 23.56 -2.54
CA VAL A 699 4.93 22.59 -1.47
C VAL A 699 5.94 23.15 -0.45
N TRP A 700 5.62 23.01 0.82
CA TRP A 700 6.54 23.05 1.94
C TRP A 700 6.91 21.61 2.32
N TYR A 701 8.13 21.22 1.95
CA TYR A 701 8.62 19.87 2.07
C TYR A 701 9.36 19.66 3.39
N ALA A 702 9.02 18.60 4.13
CA ALA A 702 9.71 18.21 5.37
C ALA A 702 10.73 17.09 5.12
N ASP A 703 12.00 17.37 5.39
CA ASP A 703 13.11 16.41 5.26
C ASP A 703 14.31 16.85 6.09
N TYR A 704 14.75 16.01 7.02
CA TYR A 704 15.80 16.38 7.98
C TYR A 704 17.20 15.91 7.56
N GLN A 705 17.37 15.47 6.32
CA GLN A 705 18.69 15.18 5.77
C GLN A 705 19.53 16.44 5.59
N GLU A 706 20.86 16.29 5.56
CA GLU A 706 21.75 17.40 5.26
C GLU A 706 21.45 18.02 3.89
N LYS A 707 21.14 17.14 2.91
CA LYS A 707 20.77 17.45 1.53
C LYS A 707 19.63 16.52 1.10
N PRO A 708 18.42 17.02 0.89
CA PRO A 708 17.28 16.22 0.48
C PRO A 708 17.46 15.74 -0.96
N ILE A 709 16.99 14.51 -1.22
CA ILE A 709 17.03 13.89 -2.55
C ILE A 709 15.67 13.92 -3.26
N TYR A 710 14.74 14.74 -2.76
CA TYR A 710 13.38 14.80 -3.28
C TYR A 710 13.34 15.31 -4.74
N PRO A 711 12.74 14.55 -5.68
CA PRO A 711 12.88 14.80 -7.11
C PRO A 711 11.92 15.86 -7.68
N TYR A 712 10.91 16.28 -6.93
CA TYR A 712 9.87 17.22 -7.39
C TYR A 712 10.02 18.61 -6.79
N ALA A 713 9.46 19.61 -7.45
CA ALA A 713 9.57 21.00 -7.04
C ALA A 713 8.92 21.24 -5.67
N TYR A 714 9.60 22.04 -4.85
CA TYR A 714 9.09 22.58 -3.58
C TYR A 714 9.57 24.02 -3.42
N ARG A 715 8.87 24.78 -2.59
CA ARG A 715 9.12 26.22 -2.38
C ARG A 715 9.70 26.55 -1.02
N MET A 716 9.41 25.69 -0.04
CA MET A 716 9.94 25.77 1.30
C MET A 716 10.44 24.39 1.72
N TRP A 717 11.53 24.35 2.49
CA TRP A 717 12.10 23.13 3.04
C TRP A 717 12.28 23.27 4.56
N GLN A 718 11.59 22.43 5.32
CA GLN A 718 11.84 22.25 6.76
C GLN A 718 12.98 21.24 6.93
N TYR A 719 14.14 21.74 7.38
CA TYR A 719 15.38 20.94 7.41
C TYR A 719 15.73 20.39 8.79
N THR A 720 14.98 20.76 9.83
CA THR A 720 15.09 20.19 11.18
C THR A 720 13.87 20.56 12.03
N GLU A 721 13.48 19.67 12.93
CA GLU A 721 12.51 19.89 14.02
C GLU A 721 13.19 20.16 15.39
N HIS A 722 14.52 19.99 15.45
CA HIS A 722 15.32 20.15 16.68
C HIS A 722 16.31 21.32 16.57
N GLY A 723 15.90 22.40 15.91
CA GLY A 723 16.72 23.60 15.76
C GLY A 723 16.86 24.38 17.06
N ASN A 724 17.88 25.24 17.09
CA ASN A 724 18.07 26.22 18.15
C ASN A 724 18.15 27.62 17.52
N ALA A 725 17.26 28.52 17.94
CA ALA A 725 17.23 29.89 17.46
C ALA A 725 17.30 30.88 18.64
N PRO A 726 18.23 31.85 18.63
CA PRO A 726 18.30 32.85 19.69
C PRO A 726 16.97 33.58 19.88
N GLY A 727 16.50 33.62 21.13
CA GLY A 727 15.21 34.19 21.51
C GLY A 727 14.09 33.16 21.69
N ILE A 728 14.36 31.88 21.42
CA ILE A 728 13.45 30.75 21.69
C ILE A 728 14.18 29.78 22.62
N GLU A 729 13.62 29.48 23.79
CA GLU A 729 14.23 28.54 24.75
C GLU A 729 13.98 27.07 24.38
N ALA A 730 12.85 26.79 23.74
CA ALA A 730 12.48 25.46 23.26
C ALA A 730 13.19 25.12 21.93
N GLU A 731 13.18 23.84 21.58
CA GLU A 731 13.50 23.40 20.23
C GLU A 731 12.51 24.02 19.22
N VAL A 732 13.01 24.32 18.03
CA VAL A 732 12.24 25.01 17.00
C VAL A 732 12.57 24.49 15.61
N ASP A 733 11.53 24.41 14.80
CA ASP A 733 11.63 23.98 13.42
C ASP A 733 12.26 25.08 12.56
N LEU A 734 13.25 24.71 11.74
CA LEU A 734 13.98 25.66 10.89
C LEU A 734 13.75 25.39 9.41
N ASN A 735 13.59 26.49 8.67
CA ASN A 735 13.11 26.46 7.30
C ASN A 735 13.97 27.30 6.35
N VAL A 736 14.07 26.83 5.11
CA VAL A 736 14.58 27.59 3.96
C VAL A 736 13.42 27.88 3.01
N TYR A 737 13.17 29.16 2.71
CA TYR A 737 12.21 29.59 1.69
C TYR A 737 12.95 30.09 0.44
N PHE A 738 12.73 29.46 -0.70
CA PHE A 738 13.43 29.78 -1.95
C PHE A 738 12.74 30.95 -2.67
N ARG A 739 13.50 31.90 -3.26
CA ARG A 739 12.92 33.11 -3.91
C ARG A 739 12.57 32.93 -5.40
N GLY A 740 13.05 31.89 -6.07
CA GLY A 740 12.67 31.55 -7.46
C GLY A 740 12.82 30.05 -7.74
N ASN A 741 12.28 29.59 -8.86
CA ASN A 741 12.68 28.31 -9.47
C ASN A 741 13.88 28.64 -10.37
N TYR A 742 15.00 27.93 -10.21
CA TYR A 742 16.29 28.28 -10.81
C TYR A 742 16.74 27.31 -11.89
#